data_AF-A0A8F3ERN3-F1
#
_entry.id   AF-A0A8F3ERN3-F1
#
_cell.length_a   1.000
_cell.length_b   1.000
_cell.length_c   1.000
_cell.angle_alpha   90.00
_cell.angle_beta   90.00
_cell.angle_gamma   90.00
#
_symmetry.space_group_name_H-M   'P 1'
#
loop_
_entity.id
_entity.type
_entity.pdbx_description
1 polymer ?
#
loop_
_entity_poly.entity_id
_entity_poly.type
_entity_poly.pdbx_seq_one_letter_code
_entity_poly.pdbx_strand_id
1 'polypeptide(L)'
;MVKMPTRNSTFIPLKGGIDLSTTPLAKAPGFALAAVNVDALASGGYARTLGYDRFDGRPSPSRNRKFTSIDVGDAPDAAHPVFTAITWAGGSGAYLSRSGHFINAVIIEGSITAGTILDIAGVGYVAQQDGREYSKTKAENIANQAIAADWRRSQIGPVPGVGPVRGVIAVRNAVFAVRDIDVNTGGLFMASEAGWQQITSFGWVLTVTNVANISNGDVTLTRTGDNKVFRCVAQLAADGKSGVVVAAPGDAPTVGNVLAGLGGATCTVAKVDAITIKAGGRYQAAVHNFFGGTGQRAAYVASGVQRAFELREDGWLVPLHAQPDAAKDKPMAIAIHAGHLFLGYEGGQYQHSAPGNPHTWSALLGAESFSIGDEITAMLPTTGGVLVIASARQVFGLYGSGSKDWEQRALSESVGITAGTGQSLFLPVGLSDRGLVRLDRVQEFGDFALNQLDPDHHFKAMIDGMDWAFSTQIAELNQYRLFSRGLTHLAVTILADGSPMATTFQYPSAVAGVWRYTEQGEQLFFCLSGSEGVVFTIDKESRSFDGAAISWRIRLPFAHSGSPGVKKTWLTALVEQTSPNQAPIQVKWSIDHMIDAHFTSQKVHSIVSEDPSAAWDQVAIWNQTQWNQFYWSGSYGYTNAPIDLSGTSASISILMGGASSSDPNFTITGVTLDYFARRARRG
;
A
#
# COMPACT_ATOMS: atom_id res chain seq x y z
N MET A 1 -54.74 32.18 -17.29
CA MET A 1 -53.35 32.50 -16.94
C MET A 1 -52.54 31.21 -17.03
N VAL A 2 -51.64 31.07 -18.00
CA VAL A 2 -50.80 29.86 -18.13
C VAL A 2 -49.76 29.92 -17.03
N LYS A 3 -49.83 29.03 -16.04
CA LYS A 3 -48.83 28.94 -14.97
C LYS A 3 -47.50 28.55 -15.61
N MET A 4 -46.52 29.46 -15.55
CA MET A 4 -45.17 29.15 -16.05
C MET A 4 -44.61 27.94 -15.29
N PRO A 5 -43.89 27.03 -15.97
CA PRO A 5 -43.31 25.87 -15.32
C PRO A 5 -42.31 26.32 -14.25
N THR A 6 -42.49 25.84 -13.02
CA THR A 6 -41.60 26.13 -11.89
C THR A 6 -40.30 25.34 -12.06
N ARG A 7 -39.16 26.02 -12.05
CA ARG A 7 -37.83 25.38 -11.99
C ARG A 7 -37.68 24.76 -10.61
N ASN A 8 -37.55 23.44 -10.56
CA ASN A 8 -37.27 22.69 -9.34
C ASN A 8 -35.79 22.34 -9.32
N SER A 9 -35.24 22.27 -8.11
CA SER A 9 -33.87 21.81 -7.87
C SER A 9 -33.90 20.63 -6.90
N THR A 10 -33.03 19.65 -7.09
CA THR A 10 -32.88 18.52 -6.17
C THR A 10 -31.41 18.24 -5.96
N PHE A 11 -30.99 18.29 -4.71
CA PHE A 11 -29.65 17.91 -4.30
C PHE A 11 -29.58 16.41 -4.03
N ILE A 12 -28.56 15.76 -4.61
CA ILE A 12 -28.24 14.35 -4.38
C ILE A 12 -26.91 14.31 -3.62
N PRO A 13 -26.93 14.08 -2.30
CA PRO A 13 -25.70 13.86 -1.55
C PRO A 13 -25.11 12.51 -1.94
N LEU A 14 -23.85 12.49 -2.34
CA LEU A 14 -23.14 11.25 -2.62
C LEU A 14 -22.78 10.58 -1.30
N LYS A 15 -23.21 9.33 -1.14
CA LYS A 15 -23.01 8.57 0.11
C LYS A 15 -21.66 7.87 0.17
N GLY A 16 -20.99 7.71 -0.98
CA GLY A 16 -19.82 6.85 -1.13
C GLY A 16 -20.24 5.39 -1.36
N GLY A 17 -19.33 4.60 -1.92
CA GLY A 17 -19.55 3.16 -2.13
C GLY A 17 -20.49 2.79 -3.28
N ILE A 18 -20.51 1.50 -3.60
CA ILE A 18 -21.32 0.89 -4.65
C ILE A 18 -22.49 0.13 -4.04
N ASP A 19 -23.65 0.19 -4.68
CA ASP A 19 -24.80 -0.67 -4.38
C ASP A 19 -25.32 -1.33 -5.68
N LEU A 20 -25.17 -2.65 -5.78
CA LEU A 20 -25.60 -3.50 -6.89
C LEU A 20 -26.83 -4.36 -6.57
N SER A 21 -27.24 -4.49 -5.31
CA SER A 21 -28.30 -5.41 -4.89
C SER A 21 -29.68 -4.75 -4.82
N THR A 22 -29.76 -3.49 -4.38
CA THR A 22 -31.05 -2.81 -4.22
C THR A 22 -31.77 -2.64 -5.55
N THR A 23 -33.08 -2.85 -5.57
CA THR A 23 -33.91 -2.70 -6.78
C THR A 23 -33.86 -1.26 -7.34
N PRO A 24 -33.98 -1.06 -8.67
CA PRO A 24 -33.71 0.23 -9.30
C PRO A 24 -34.54 1.43 -8.81
N LEU A 25 -35.77 1.21 -8.35
CA LEU A 25 -36.66 2.26 -7.84
C LEU A 25 -36.42 2.59 -6.36
N ALA A 26 -35.97 1.61 -5.57
CA ALA A 26 -35.70 1.79 -4.14
C ALA A 26 -34.26 2.24 -3.87
N LYS A 27 -33.36 2.10 -4.86
CA LYS A 27 -31.96 2.45 -4.75
C LYS A 27 -31.78 3.94 -4.48
N ALA A 28 -31.11 4.26 -3.38
CA ALA A 28 -30.83 5.65 -3.03
C ALA A 28 -29.89 6.27 -4.09
N PRO A 29 -30.18 7.48 -4.59
CA PRO A 29 -29.44 8.06 -5.71
C PRO A 29 -27.99 8.46 -5.39
N GLY A 30 -27.59 8.39 -4.11
CA GLY A 30 -26.26 8.75 -3.62
C GLY A 30 -25.21 7.64 -3.65
N PHE A 31 -25.60 6.37 -3.79
CA PHE A 31 -24.67 5.25 -4.01
C PHE A 31 -24.39 5.07 -5.50
N ALA A 32 -23.20 4.57 -5.87
CA ALA A 32 -22.86 4.35 -7.27
C ALA A 32 -23.29 2.95 -7.77
N LEU A 33 -23.61 2.86 -9.07
CA LEU A 33 -23.67 1.59 -9.81
C LEU A 33 -22.28 1.14 -10.29
N ALA A 34 -21.35 2.08 -10.41
CA ALA A 34 -19.94 1.82 -10.68
C ALA A 34 -19.11 2.98 -10.14
N ALA A 35 -18.07 2.66 -9.38
CA ALA A 35 -17.09 3.62 -8.87
C ALA A 35 -15.69 3.03 -9.09
N VAL A 36 -14.99 3.52 -10.12
CA VAL A 36 -13.68 3.00 -10.55
C VAL A 36 -12.61 4.06 -10.32
N ASN A 37 -11.49 3.68 -9.70
CA ASN A 37 -10.36 4.54 -9.35
C ASN A 37 -10.77 5.75 -8.49
N VAL A 38 -11.76 5.52 -7.63
CA VAL A 38 -12.18 6.43 -6.58
C VAL A 38 -12.36 5.67 -5.28
N ASP A 39 -12.06 6.31 -4.16
CA ASP A 39 -12.20 5.79 -2.81
C ASP A 39 -13.45 6.36 -2.15
N ALA A 40 -14.20 5.53 -1.41
CA ALA A 40 -15.34 5.98 -0.63
C ALA A 40 -14.88 6.72 0.62
N LEU A 41 -15.39 7.93 0.83
CA LEU A 41 -15.07 8.75 1.99
C LEU A 41 -16.03 8.48 3.15
N ALA A 42 -15.49 8.36 4.36
CA ALA A 42 -16.29 8.13 5.56
C ALA A 42 -17.31 9.23 5.87
N SER A 43 -17.01 10.47 5.45
CA SER A 43 -17.91 11.63 5.55
C SER A 43 -19.00 11.69 4.47
N GLY A 44 -19.00 10.74 3.52
CA GLY A 44 -19.76 10.81 2.29
C GLY A 44 -18.94 11.41 1.14
N GLY A 45 -19.32 11.04 -0.09
CA GLY A 45 -18.62 11.41 -1.32
C GLY A 45 -17.59 10.39 -1.80
N TYR A 46 -16.89 10.76 -2.87
CA TYR A 46 -15.84 9.98 -3.50
C TYR A 46 -14.58 10.84 -3.67
N ALA A 47 -13.42 10.32 -3.26
CA ALA A 47 -12.13 10.91 -3.57
C ALA A 47 -11.44 10.12 -4.68
N ARG A 48 -10.51 10.73 -5.42
CA ARG A 48 -9.67 9.96 -6.34
C ARG A 48 -8.87 8.89 -5.58
N THR A 49 -8.73 7.70 -6.17
CA THR A 49 -7.86 6.66 -5.60
C THR A 49 -6.42 7.15 -5.46
N LEU A 50 -5.73 6.67 -4.44
CA LEU A 50 -4.31 6.92 -4.25
C LEU A 50 -3.49 6.45 -5.47
N GLY A 51 -2.54 7.30 -5.90
CA GLY A 51 -1.51 6.94 -6.86
C GLY A 51 -0.37 6.14 -6.21
N TYR A 52 0.61 5.76 -7.03
CA TYR A 52 1.79 5.05 -6.55
C TYR A 52 3.02 5.43 -7.36
N ASP A 53 4.17 5.32 -6.70
CA ASP A 53 5.49 5.54 -7.31
C ASP A 53 6.37 4.30 -7.13
N ARG A 54 7.30 4.09 -8.07
CA ARG A 54 8.39 3.12 -7.92
C ARG A 54 9.34 3.47 -6.77
N PHE A 55 10.00 2.46 -6.21
CA PHE A 55 10.86 2.55 -5.03
C PHE A 55 12.15 1.72 -5.15
N ASP A 56 13.29 2.34 -4.84
CA ASP A 56 14.60 1.68 -4.68
C ASP A 56 15.49 2.25 -3.55
N GLY A 57 14.93 3.14 -2.72
CA GLY A 57 15.66 3.88 -1.68
C GLY A 57 15.97 5.33 -2.04
N ARG A 58 15.89 5.71 -3.32
CA ARG A 58 16.00 7.12 -3.74
C ARG A 58 14.74 7.93 -3.38
N PRO A 59 14.82 9.28 -3.38
CA PRO A 59 13.69 10.14 -3.04
C PRO A 59 12.44 9.90 -3.90
N SER A 60 11.27 9.76 -3.25
CA SER A 60 9.97 9.54 -3.92
C SER A 60 9.71 10.58 -5.03
N PRO A 61 9.36 10.14 -6.26
CA PRO A 61 9.02 11.02 -7.37
C PRO A 61 7.92 12.03 -7.06
N SER A 62 6.81 11.62 -6.45
CA SER A 62 5.65 12.49 -6.21
C SER A 62 5.89 13.53 -5.12
N ARG A 63 6.72 13.21 -4.12
CA ARG A 63 7.13 14.14 -3.05
C ARG A 63 8.28 15.06 -3.46
N ASN A 64 9.04 14.70 -4.49
CA ASN A 64 10.23 15.44 -4.94
C ASN A 64 10.09 15.97 -6.37
N ARG A 65 8.92 16.53 -6.67
CA ARG A 65 8.53 17.11 -7.98
C ARG A 65 9.02 18.54 -8.22
N LYS A 66 9.99 19.03 -7.43
CA LYS A 66 10.49 20.40 -7.55
C LYS A 66 11.29 20.58 -8.84
N PHE A 67 11.16 21.74 -9.46
CA PHE A 67 11.95 22.16 -10.61
C PHE A 67 12.36 23.63 -10.44
N THR A 68 13.37 24.01 -11.20
CA THR A 68 13.90 25.38 -11.27
C THR A 68 13.62 25.94 -12.64
N SER A 69 13.01 27.11 -12.69
CA SER A 69 12.84 27.91 -13.90
C SER A 69 14.01 28.87 -14.03
N ILE A 70 14.66 28.86 -15.19
CA ILE A 70 15.84 29.65 -15.52
C ILE A 70 15.46 30.62 -16.63
N ASP A 71 15.56 31.91 -16.35
CA ASP A 71 15.36 32.95 -17.37
C ASP A 71 16.59 33.02 -18.28
N VAL A 72 16.41 32.80 -19.58
CA VAL A 72 17.48 32.90 -20.59
C VAL A 72 17.23 34.03 -21.58
N GLY A 73 16.28 34.93 -21.29
CA GLY A 73 15.91 36.06 -22.14
C GLY A 73 15.52 35.62 -23.55
N ASP A 74 15.94 36.40 -24.55
CA ASP A 74 15.65 36.20 -25.97
C ASP A 74 16.53 35.13 -26.65
N ALA A 75 17.15 34.24 -25.88
CA ALA A 75 17.94 33.14 -26.44
C ALA A 75 17.11 32.28 -27.42
N PRO A 76 17.72 31.79 -28.51
CA PRO A 76 17.02 30.98 -29.52
C PRO A 76 16.28 29.79 -28.89
N ASP A 77 15.04 29.60 -29.33
CA ASP A 77 14.22 28.47 -28.90
C ASP A 77 14.63 27.20 -29.66
N ALA A 78 15.73 26.58 -29.22
CA ALA A 78 16.16 25.28 -29.71
C ALA A 78 15.38 24.17 -28.98
N ALA A 79 14.85 23.23 -29.75
CA ALA A 79 14.15 22.08 -29.21
C ALA A 79 15.15 21.07 -28.63
N HIS A 80 15.04 20.82 -27.33
CA HIS A 80 15.82 19.79 -26.62
C HIS A 80 14.92 18.61 -26.24
N PRO A 81 15.39 17.36 -26.37
CA PRO A 81 14.72 16.21 -25.78
C PRO A 81 14.55 16.39 -24.27
N VAL A 82 13.43 15.92 -23.74
CA VAL A 82 13.18 15.90 -22.29
C VAL A 82 14.25 15.03 -21.61
N PHE A 83 14.77 15.50 -20.49
CA PHE A 83 15.86 14.92 -19.70
C PHE A 83 17.27 15.03 -20.29
N THR A 84 17.45 15.82 -21.35
CA THR A 84 18.80 16.17 -21.80
C THR A 84 19.60 16.81 -20.66
N ALA A 85 20.84 16.36 -20.49
CA ALA A 85 21.73 16.88 -19.47
C ALA A 85 22.01 18.38 -19.69
N ILE A 86 21.96 19.14 -18.60
CA ILE A 86 22.38 20.53 -18.53
C ILE A 86 23.65 20.57 -17.70
N THR A 87 24.69 21.23 -18.20
CA THR A 87 25.93 21.41 -17.44
C THR A 87 26.32 22.87 -17.37
N TRP A 88 26.96 23.26 -16.27
CA TRP A 88 27.55 24.58 -16.10
C TRP A 88 28.74 24.52 -15.16
N ALA A 89 29.49 25.62 -15.06
CA ALA A 89 30.58 25.71 -14.10
C ALA A 89 30.05 25.59 -12.66
N GLY A 90 30.35 24.47 -12.00
CA GLY A 90 29.97 24.22 -10.61
C GLY A 90 28.63 23.52 -10.39
N GLY A 91 28.01 22.93 -11.42
CA GLY A 91 26.81 22.14 -11.24
C GLY A 91 26.28 21.40 -12.48
N SER A 92 25.23 20.63 -12.26
CA SER A 92 24.57 19.83 -13.29
C SER A 92 23.06 19.73 -13.06
N GLY A 93 22.32 19.52 -14.15
CA GLY A 93 20.86 19.45 -14.14
C GLY A 93 20.30 18.65 -15.31
N ALA A 94 18.98 18.58 -15.40
CA ALA A 94 18.27 17.92 -16.49
C ALA A 94 17.16 18.82 -17.02
N TYR A 95 17.10 18.97 -18.34
CA TYR A 95 16.09 19.75 -19.05
C TYR A 95 14.71 19.11 -18.96
N LEU A 96 13.67 19.90 -18.69
CA LEU A 96 12.28 19.44 -18.65
C LEU A 96 11.46 20.03 -19.79
N SER A 97 11.47 21.36 -19.93
CA SER A 97 10.65 22.07 -20.91
C SER A 97 11.13 23.51 -21.15
N ARG A 98 10.61 24.12 -22.21
CA ARG A 98 10.74 25.55 -22.52
C ARG A 98 9.37 26.22 -22.42
N SER A 99 9.28 27.39 -21.78
CA SER A 99 8.11 28.28 -21.87
C SER A 99 8.56 29.73 -22.04
N GLY A 100 8.46 30.26 -23.26
CA GLY A 100 8.90 31.62 -23.60
C GLY A 100 10.37 31.82 -23.26
N HIS A 101 10.70 32.77 -22.38
CA HIS A 101 12.06 33.05 -21.93
C HIS A 101 12.59 32.08 -20.88
N PHE A 102 11.77 31.16 -20.36
CA PHE A 102 12.18 30.25 -19.29
C PHE A 102 12.53 28.84 -19.78
N ILE A 103 13.63 28.30 -19.27
CA ILE A 103 13.98 26.88 -19.32
C ILE A 103 13.66 26.27 -17.97
N ASN A 104 12.83 25.23 -17.94
CA ASN A 104 12.52 24.48 -16.72
C ASN A 104 13.46 23.28 -16.63
N ALA A 105 14.12 23.12 -15.48
CA ALA A 105 15.11 22.08 -15.24
C ALA A 105 14.99 21.48 -13.84
N VAL A 106 15.41 20.23 -13.67
CA VAL A 106 15.77 19.71 -12.34
C VAL A 106 17.24 20.03 -12.11
N ILE A 107 17.55 20.69 -10.99
CA ILE A 107 18.92 20.90 -10.54
C ILE A 107 19.34 19.68 -9.73
N ILE A 108 20.44 19.04 -10.14
CA ILE A 108 21.00 17.86 -9.50
C ILE A 108 22.09 18.29 -8.52
N GLU A 109 23.00 19.14 -8.99
CA GLU A 109 24.12 19.67 -8.20
C GLU A 109 24.32 21.15 -8.49
N GLY A 110 24.75 21.90 -7.47
CA GLY A 110 25.03 23.33 -7.58
C GLY A 110 23.78 24.22 -7.54
N SER A 111 23.97 25.49 -7.87
CA SER A 111 22.90 26.49 -7.98
C SER A 111 23.12 27.33 -9.23
N ILE A 112 22.03 27.91 -9.76
CA ILE A 112 22.07 28.80 -10.93
C ILE A 112 21.98 30.23 -10.45
N THR A 113 23.00 31.03 -10.74
CA THR A 113 23.03 32.46 -10.48
C THR A 113 22.95 33.25 -11.79
N ALA A 114 22.60 34.52 -11.73
CA ALA A 114 22.68 35.41 -12.89
C ALA A 114 24.09 35.38 -13.52
N GLY A 115 24.16 35.32 -14.85
CA GLY A 115 25.39 35.23 -15.63
C GLY A 115 25.94 33.82 -15.85
N THR A 116 25.38 32.78 -15.22
CA THR A 116 25.81 31.39 -15.44
C THR A 116 25.54 30.98 -16.90
N ILE A 117 26.56 30.42 -17.55
CA ILE A 117 26.45 29.83 -18.90
C ILE A 117 26.08 28.35 -18.73
N LEU A 118 24.93 27.98 -19.29
CA LEU A 118 24.36 26.64 -19.29
C LEU A 118 24.60 26.02 -20.67
N ASP A 119 25.15 24.82 -20.71
CA ASP A 119 25.21 24.01 -21.93
C ASP A 119 24.10 22.97 -21.91
N ILE A 120 23.29 22.95 -22.98
CA ILE A 120 22.30 21.90 -23.24
C ILE A 120 22.59 21.34 -24.63
N ALA A 121 23.14 20.12 -24.67
CA ALA A 121 23.54 19.44 -25.91
C ALA A 121 24.39 20.31 -26.86
N GLY A 122 25.34 21.09 -26.32
CA GLY A 122 26.22 21.98 -27.10
C GLY A 122 25.62 23.35 -27.43
N VAL A 123 24.38 23.62 -27.02
CA VAL A 123 23.75 24.94 -27.15
C VAL A 123 23.92 25.70 -25.83
N GLY A 124 24.60 26.85 -25.91
CA GLY A 124 24.85 27.72 -24.77
C GLY A 124 23.71 28.69 -24.48
N TYR A 125 23.27 28.76 -23.22
CA TYR A 125 22.31 29.73 -22.71
C TYR A 125 22.92 30.52 -21.56
N VAL A 126 22.56 31.79 -21.41
CA VAL A 126 23.02 32.64 -20.30
C VAL A 126 21.84 32.92 -19.37
N ALA A 127 21.95 32.48 -18.12
CA ALA A 127 20.97 32.79 -17.09
C ALA A 127 20.93 34.30 -16.82
N GLN A 128 19.78 34.93 -17.00
CA GLN A 128 19.60 36.37 -16.77
C GLN A 128 19.36 36.70 -15.30
N GLN A 129 18.91 35.72 -14.52
CA GLN A 129 18.56 35.83 -13.11
C GLN A 129 18.94 34.53 -12.39
N ASP A 130 18.94 34.59 -11.06
CA ASP A 130 19.06 33.40 -10.22
C ASP A 130 17.89 32.44 -10.48
N GLY A 131 18.20 31.15 -10.59
CA GLY A 131 17.21 30.11 -10.81
C GLY A 131 16.25 30.02 -9.62
N ARG A 132 14.95 29.94 -9.90
CA ARG A 132 13.91 29.85 -8.86
C ARG A 132 12.76 28.92 -9.28
N GLU A 133 12.02 28.39 -8.32
CA GLU A 133 10.77 27.67 -8.61
C GLU A 133 9.71 28.69 -9.05
N TYR A 134 9.39 28.71 -10.35
CA TYR A 134 8.48 29.68 -10.94
C TYR A 134 7.72 29.07 -12.13
N SER A 135 6.48 29.52 -12.34
CA SER A 135 5.69 29.23 -13.54
C SER A 135 4.70 30.37 -13.76
N LYS A 136 4.41 30.67 -15.02
CA LYS A 136 3.51 31.78 -15.37
C LYS A 136 2.05 31.46 -15.05
N THR A 137 1.64 30.20 -15.19
CA THR A 137 0.30 29.73 -14.83
C THR A 137 0.33 28.52 -13.88
N LYS A 138 -0.77 28.29 -13.15
CA LYS A 138 -0.93 27.08 -12.32
C LYS A 138 -0.88 25.79 -13.16
N ALA A 139 -1.41 25.82 -14.38
CA ALA A 139 -1.42 24.68 -15.29
C ALA A 139 0.02 24.29 -15.74
N GLU A 140 0.85 25.28 -16.10
CA GLU A 140 2.26 25.05 -16.42
C GLU A 140 3.04 24.52 -15.22
N ASN A 141 2.80 25.04 -14.02
CA ASN A 141 3.43 24.55 -12.80
C ASN A 141 3.16 23.05 -12.60
N ILE A 142 1.90 22.64 -12.74
CA ILE A 142 1.49 21.23 -12.60
C ILE A 142 2.11 20.35 -13.69
N ALA A 143 2.16 20.83 -14.93
CA ALA A 143 2.79 20.10 -16.03
C ALA A 143 4.29 19.90 -15.80
N ASN A 144 5.02 20.95 -15.40
CA ASN A 144 6.45 20.86 -15.11
C ASN A 144 6.74 19.99 -13.89
N GLN A 145 5.91 20.05 -12.85
CA GLN A 145 6.00 19.13 -11.70
C GLN A 145 5.83 17.67 -12.12
N ALA A 146 4.92 17.38 -13.06
CA ALA A 146 4.73 16.03 -13.57
C ALA A 146 5.98 15.53 -14.33
N ILE A 147 6.56 16.37 -15.20
CA ILE A 147 7.80 16.04 -15.93
C ILE A 147 8.99 15.88 -14.97
N ALA A 148 9.08 16.72 -13.92
CA ALA A 148 10.09 16.56 -12.88
C ALA A 148 9.94 15.22 -12.13
N ALA A 149 8.71 14.81 -11.83
CA ALA A 149 8.43 13.49 -11.25
C ALA A 149 8.77 12.35 -12.25
N ASP A 150 8.52 12.53 -13.55
CA ASP A 150 8.93 11.58 -14.60
C ASP A 150 10.47 11.41 -14.62
N TRP A 151 11.23 12.50 -14.51
CA TRP A 151 12.70 12.45 -14.41
C TRP A 151 13.15 11.63 -13.20
N ARG A 152 12.55 11.86 -12.03
CA ARG A 152 12.87 11.08 -10.82
C ARG A 152 12.53 9.60 -10.99
N ARG A 153 11.41 9.28 -11.64
CA ARG A 153 11.05 7.90 -11.97
C ARG A 153 12.10 7.25 -12.86
N SER A 154 12.69 7.96 -13.81
CA SER A 154 13.74 7.39 -14.66
C SER A 154 15.03 7.02 -13.89
N GLN A 155 15.25 7.59 -12.70
CA GLN A 155 16.42 7.29 -11.85
C GLN A 155 16.21 6.07 -10.94
N ILE A 156 14.97 5.58 -10.81
CA ILE A 156 14.64 4.47 -9.91
C ILE A 156 14.57 3.17 -10.70
N GLY A 157 15.40 2.21 -10.28
CA GLY A 157 15.58 0.93 -10.97
C GLY A 157 14.88 -0.26 -10.28
N PRO A 158 14.70 -1.39 -11.00
CA PRO A 158 14.21 -2.62 -10.41
C PRO A 158 15.25 -3.25 -9.48
N VAL A 159 14.79 -4.09 -8.55
CA VAL A 159 15.64 -4.99 -7.77
C VAL A 159 16.40 -5.91 -8.73
N PRO A 160 17.73 -6.02 -8.69
CA PRO A 160 18.47 -6.93 -9.58
C PRO A 160 18.06 -8.40 -9.41
N GLY A 161 18.22 -9.21 -10.45
CA GLY A 161 17.89 -10.64 -10.44
C GLY A 161 16.88 -11.05 -11.51
N VAL A 162 16.34 -12.26 -11.38
CA VAL A 162 15.42 -12.90 -12.33
C VAL A 162 14.07 -13.20 -11.67
N GLY A 163 13.01 -13.28 -12.48
CA GLY A 163 11.67 -13.63 -12.01
C GLY A 163 11.04 -12.57 -11.08
N PRO A 164 9.97 -12.92 -10.35
CA PRO A 164 9.27 -11.96 -9.50
C PRO A 164 10.03 -11.66 -8.20
N VAL A 165 9.78 -10.48 -7.62
CA VAL A 165 10.17 -10.20 -6.23
C VAL A 165 9.41 -11.16 -5.31
N ARG A 166 10.14 -11.85 -4.43
CA ARG A 166 9.63 -12.90 -3.53
C ARG A 166 9.19 -12.36 -2.17
N GLY A 167 9.73 -11.22 -1.76
CA GLY A 167 9.39 -10.55 -0.51
C GLY A 167 9.94 -9.13 -0.44
N VAL A 168 9.21 -8.22 0.19
CA VAL A 168 9.73 -6.90 0.61
C VAL A 168 9.59 -6.79 2.12
N ILE A 169 10.68 -6.47 2.78
CA ILE A 169 10.82 -6.55 4.24
C ILE A 169 11.41 -5.24 4.72
N ALA A 170 10.70 -4.51 5.56
CA ALA A 170 11.23 -3.31 6.21
C ALA A 170 11.48 -3.59 7.68
N VAL A 171 12.62 -3.13 8.18
CA VAL A 171 13.00 -3.21 9.60
C VAL A 171 13.75 -1.95 9.99
N ARG A 172 13.22 -1.23 10.98
CA ARG A 172 13.71 0.10 11.37
C ARG A 172 13.78 1.02 10.14
N ASN A 173 14.96 1.53 9.81
CA ASN A 173 15.20 2.45 8.69
C ASN A 173 15.57 1.72 7.38
N ALA A 174 15.79 0.41 7.41
CA ALA A 174 16.23 -0.36 6.25
C ALA A 174 15.05 -1.07 5.57
N VAL A 175 15.03 -1.01 4.24
CA VAL A 175 14.09 -1.78 3.41
C VAL A 175 14.89 -2.76 2.57
N PHE A 176 14.45 -4.02 2.59
CA PHE A 176 15.05 -5.12 1.87
C PHE A 176 14.07 -5.71 0.88
N ALA A 177 14.59 -6.23 -0.23
CA ALA A 177 13.85 -7.03 -1.19
C ALA A 177 14.54 -8.39 -1.35
N VAL A 178 13.73 -9.45 -1.44
CA VAL A 178 14.19 -10.79 -1.79
C VAL A 178 13.81 -11.05 -3.24
N ARG A 179 14.79 -11.34 -4.09
CA ARG A 179 14.58 -11.71 -5.50
C ARG A 179 15.57 -12.79 -5.90
N ASP A 180 15.17 -13.71 -6.76
CA ASP A 180 16.04 -14.79 -7.21
C ASP A 180 17.21 -14.22 -8.03
N ILE A 181 18.44 -14.63 -7.74
CA ILE A 181 19.61 -14.27 -8.56
C ILE A 181 19.64 -15.17 -9.80
N ASP A 182 19.35 -16.45 -9.59
CA ASP A 182 19.23 -17.49 -10.59
C ASP A 182 18.18 -18.53 -10.16
N VAL A 183 18.04 -19.62 -10.91
CA VAL A 183 17.02 -20.66 -10.65
C VAL A 183 17.19 -21.41 -9.32
N ASN A 184 18.36 -21.36 -8.69
CA ASN A 184 18.70 -22.08 -7.44
C ASN A 184 19.01 -21.13 -6.27
N THR A 185 19.47 -19.92 -6.55
CA THR A 185 20.00 -18.98 -5.56
C THR A 185 19.07 -17.78 -5.38
N GLY A 186 18.63 -17.55 -4.14
CA GLY A 186 17.91 -16.33 -3.75
C GLY A 186 18.89 -15.21 -3.40
N GLY A 187 18.51 -13.97 -3.66
CA GLY A 187 19.26 -12.77 -3.32
C GLY A 187 18.52 -11.89 -2.31
N LEU A 188 19.28 -11.19 -1.47
CA LEU A 188 18.79 -10.13 -0.60
C LEU A 188 19.38 -8.81 -1.09
N PHE A 189 18.53 -7.80 -1.26
CA PHE A 189 18.92 -6.48 -1.72
C PHE A 189 18.44 -5.44 -0.72
N MET A 190 19.29 -4.48 -0.37
CA MET A 190 18.96 -3.36 0.50
C MET A 190 18.73 -2.10 -0.34
N ALA A 191 17.65 -1.38 -0.06
CA ALA A 191 17.38 -0.07 -0.66
C ALA A 191 18.36 0.97 -0.13
N SER A 192 18.88 1.84 -1.00
CA SER A 192 19.84 2.89 -0.64
C SER A 192 19.69 4.12 -1.54
N GLU A 193 20.43 5.20 -1.26
CA GLU A 193 20.48 6.36 -2.16
C GLU A 193 21.11 6.03 -3.54
N ALA A 194 21.85 4.91 -3.63
CA ALA A 194 22.35 4.35 -4.87
C ALA A 194 21.39 3.34 -5.53
N GLY A 195 20.17 3.19 -5.01
CA GLY A 195 19.20 2.18 -5.42
C GLY A 195 19.39 0.84 -4.70
N TRP A 196 18.81 -0.23 -5.26
CA TRP A 196 18.92 -1.58 -4.72
C TRP A 196 20.36 -2.12 -4.79
N GLN A 197 20.96 -2.41 -3.63
CA GLN A 197 22.30 -2.97 -3.50
C GLN A 197 22.23 -4.41 -2.98
N GLN A 198 22.93 -5.33 -3.63
CA GLN A 198 22.94 -6.74 -3.21
C GLN A 198 23.79 -6.93 -1.95
N ILE A 199 23.27 -7.71 -1.00
CA ILE A 199 24.04 -8.22 0.14
C ILE A 199 24.62 -9.58 -0.25
N THR A 200 25.94 -9.70 -0.19
CA THR A 200 26.68 -10.89 -0.66
C THR A 200 27.21 -11.76 0.47
N SER A 201 27.23 -11.28 1.71
CA SER A 201 27.71 -12.01 2.88
C SER A 201 26.68 -11.95 4.00
N PHE A 202 26.24 -13.13 4.44
CA PHE A 202 25.17 -13.27 5.44
C PHE A 202 25.66 -13.82 6.78
N GLY A 203 26.92 -14.24 6.88
CA GLY A 203 27.49 -14.88 8.07
C GLY A 203 27.57 -16.41 7.95
N TRP A 204 27.76 -17.06 9.10
CA TRP A 204 28.11 -18.48 9.18
C TRP A 204 27.28 -19.21 10.22
N VAL A 205 26.85 -20.43 9.90
CA VAL A 205 26.26 -21.37 10.86
C VAL A 205 27.35 -22.32 11.34
N LEU A 206 27.64 -22.30 12.64
CA LEU A 206 28.64 -23.15 13.27
C LEU A 206 27.93 -24.22 14.09
N THR A 207 28.06 -25.49 13.70
CA THR A 207 27.69 -26.58 14.61
C THR A 207 28.78 -26.70 15.66
N VAL A 208 28.40 -26.66 16.93
CA VAL A 208 29.34 -26.63 18.05
C VAL A 208 29.16 -27.81 19.00
N THR A 209 30.28 -28.26 19.57
CA THR A 209 30.37 -29.30 20.59
C THR A 209 31.22 -28.82 21.76
N ASN A 210 31.24 -29.58 22.86
CA ASN A 210 31.97 -29.23 24.08
C ASN A 210 31.58 -27.82 24.58
N VAL A 211 30.29 -27.50 24.50
CA VAL A 211 29.78 -26.21 24.93
C VAL A 211 29.77 -26.16 26.45
N ALA A 212 30.27 -25.06 27.02
CA ALA A 212 30.17 -24.76 28.44
C ALA A 212 29.91 -23.27 28.66
N ASN A 213 29.03 -22.93 29.61
CA ASN A 213 28.71 -21.57 30.05
C ASN A 213 28.29 -20.57 28.93
N ILE A 214 27.83 -21.05 27.78
CA ILE A 214 27.22 -20.21 26.73
C ILE A 214 25.72 -20.14 27.00
N SER A 215 25.17 -18.93 27.02
CA SER A 215 23.72 -18.71 27.10
C SER A 215 23.11 -18.61 25.69
N ASN A 216 21.85 -19.05 25.52
CA ASN A 216 21.12 -18.84 24.27
C ASN A 216 20.89 -17.35 24.00
N GLY A 217 20.93 -16.95 22.73
CA GLY A 217 20.76 -15.57 22.28
C GLY A 217 22.07 -14.89 21.88
N ASP A 218 22.05 -13.57 21.85
CA ASP A 218 23.20 -12.75 21.47
C ASP A 218 24.40 -12.99 22.40
N VAL A 219 25.56 -13.32 21.83
CA VAL A 219 26.80 -13.57 22.55
C VAL A 219 27.99 -13.08 21.73
N THR A 220 29.03 -12.61 22.43
CA THR A 220 30.32 -12.30 21.81
C THR A 220 31.30 -13.42 22.14
N LEU A 221 31.88 -14.03 21.10
CA LEU A 221 32.86 -15.09 21.24
C LEU A 221 34.16 -14.71 20.54
N THR A 222 35.27 -15.13 21.11
CA THR A 222 36.63 -14.84 20.63
C THR A 222 37.35 -16.14 20.32
N ARG A 223 37.94 -16.25 19.13
CA ARG A 223 38.77 -17.40 18.79
C ARG A 223 40.09 -17.34 19.55
N THR A 224 40.43 -18.43 20.23
CA THR A 224 41.55 -18.47 21.18
C THR A 224 42.93 -18.43 20.53
N GLY A 225 43.05 -18.77 19.23
CA GLY A 225 44.32 -18.81 18.51
C GLY A 225 44.83 -17.46 18.00
N ASP A 226 43.93 -16.52 17.69
CA ASP A 226 44.27 -15.24 17.05
C ASP A 226 43.51 -14.04 17.65
N ASN A 227 42.78 -14.25 18.74
CA ASN A 227 41.95 -13.24 19.42
C ASN A 227 40.91 -12.57 18.51
N LYS A 228 40.52 -13.21 17.41
CA LYS A 228 39.47 -12.65 16.55
C LYS A 228 38.12 -12.72 17.24
N VAL A 229 37.44 -11.58 17.32
CA VAL A 229 36.13 -11.43 17.98
C VAL A 229 35.01 -11.59 16.97
N PHE A 230 33.98 -12.34 17.36
CA PHE A 230 32.78 -12.61 16.58
C PHE A 230 31.54 -12.17 17.35
N ARG A 231 30.67 -11.42 16.68
CA ARG A 231 29.29 -11.21 17.11
C ARG A 231 28.49 -12.45 16.71
N CYS A 232 27.87 -13.11 17.68
CA CYS A 232 27.23 -14.40 17.48
C CYS A 232 25.83 -14.45 18.10
N VAL A 233 25.03 -15.42 17.64
CA VAL A 233 23.79 -15.86 18.31
C VAL A 233 23.90 -17.35 18.61
N ALA A 234 23.81 -17.73 19.88
CA ALA A 234 23.81 -19.13 20.29
C ALA A 234 22.39 -19.71 20.34
N GLN A 235 22.24 -20.91 19.76
CA GLN A 235 21.03 -21.73 19.73
C GLN A 235 21.43 -23.14 20.18
N LEU A 236 21.52 -23.32 21.49
CA LEU A 236 21.98 -24.56 22.11
C LEU A 236 20.85 -25.58 22.24
N ALA A 237 21.24 -26.86 22.19
CA ALA A 237 20.36 -27.96 22.51
C ALA A 237 19.97 -27.94 23.99
N ALA A 238 18.90 -28.66 24.34
CA ALA A 238 18.38 -28.71 25.71
C ALA A 238 19.39 -29.23 26.75
N ASP A 239 20.40 -29.99 26.32
CA ASP A 239 21.48 -30.49 27.19
C ASP A 239 22.55 -29.44 27.51
N GLY A 240 22.56 -28.30 26.80
CA GLY A 240 23.55 -27.24 26.93
C GLY A 240 24.98 -27.62 26.51
N LYS A 241 25.18 -28.80 25.90
CA LYS A 241 26.51 -29.34 25.56
C LYS A 241 26.82 -29.30 24.07
N SER A 242 25.78 -29.16 23.25
CA SER A 242 25.86 -29.06 21.80
C SER A 242 24.85 -28.05 21.26
N GLY A 243 24.98 -27.70 19.98
CA GLY A 243 24.01 -26.85 19.31
C GLY A 243 24.62 -26.09 18.16
N VAL A 244 24.07 -24.90 17.90
CA VAL A 244 24.49 -24.03 16.81
C VAL A 244 24.89 -22.66 17.36
N VAL A 245 25.97 -22.10 16.82
CA VAL A 245 26.34 -20.70 16.99
C VAL A 245 26.32 -20.06 15.61
N VAL A 246 25.51 -19.01 15.44
CA VAL A 246 25.45 -18.24 14.20
C VAL A 246 26.38 -17.05 14.33
N ALA A 247 27.42 -16.94 13.49
CA ALA A 247 28.35 -15.83 13.49
C ALA A 247 27.97 -14.79 12.42
N ALA A 248 28.17 -13.51 12.73
CA ALA A 248 27.94 -12.39 11.83
C ALA A 248 28.85 -12.43 10.57
N PRO A 249 28.47 -11.71 9.48
CA PRO A 249 29.31 -11.58 8.29
C PRO A 249 30.74 -11.14 8.61
N GLY A 250 31.70 -11.74 7.91
CA GLY A 250 33.14 -11.54 8.13
C GLY A 250 33.91 -12.85 7.93
N ASP A 251 35.14 -12.94 8.42
CA ASP A 251 35.92 -14.18 8.29
C ASP A 251 35.23 -15.35 9.01
N ALA A 252 35.27 -16.52 8.39
CA ALA A 252 34.72 -17.73 8.99
C ALA A 252 35.65 -18.31 10.06
N PRO A 253 35.12 -18.78 11.20
CA PRO A 253 35.77 -19.82 11.99
C PRO A 253 35.97 -21.09 11.15
N THR A 254 36.97 -21.90 11.48
CA THR A 254 37.21 -23.20 10.85
C THR A 254 36.93 -24.34 11.82
N VAL A 255 36.70 -25.54 11.29
CA VAL A 255 36.52 -26.75 12.10
C VAL A 255 37.72 -26.96 13.02
N GLY A 256 37.46 -27.28 14.29
CA GLY A 256 38.47 -27.43 15.34
C GLY A 256 38.83 -26.12 16.06
N ASN A 257 38.39 -24.95 15.59
CA ASN A 257 38.58 -23.71 16.35
C ASN A 257 37.83 -23.78 17.69
N VAL A 258 38.48 -23.28 18.74
CA VAL A 258 37.87 -23.06 20.05
C VAL A 258 37.48 -21.58 20.15
N LEU A 259 36.21 -21.34 20.45
CA LEU A 259 35.66 -20.01 20.67
C LEU A 259 35.37 -19.84 22.16
N ALA A 260 35.85 -18.76 22.76
CA ALA A 260 35.70 -18.45 24.17
C ALA A 260 35.00 -17.11 24.38
N GLY A 261 34.14 -17.01 25.39
CA GLY A 261 33.44 -15.79 25.78
C GLY A 261 33.70 -15.41 27.24
N LEU A 262 32.95 -14.41 27.72
CA LEU A 262 32.98 -14.00 29.12
C LEU A 262 32.50 -15.13 30.06
N GLY A 263 32.92 -15.10 31.32
CA GLY A 263 32.42 -16.04 32.35
C GLY A 263 32.83 -17.50 32.15
N GLY A 264 33.91 -17.77 31.40
CA GLY A 264 34.36 -19.13 31.09
C GLY A 264 33.50 -19.83 30.04
N ALA A 265 32.76 -19.08 29.23
CA ALA A 265 32.05 -19.58 28.06
C ALA A 265 33.03 -20.16 27.04
N THR A 266 32.79 -21.38 26.57
CA THR A 266 33.63 -22.03 25.55
C THR A 266 32.83 -22.99 24.68
N CYS A 267 33.24 -23.14 23.42
CA CYS A 267 32.77 -24.20 22.53
C CYS A 267 33.81 -24.54 21.45
N THR A 268 33.74 -25.76 20.92
CA THR A 268 34.56 -26.19 19.77
C THR A 268 33.71 -26.24 18.51
N VAL A 269 34.19 -25.65 17.41
CA VAL A 269 33.53 -25.68 16.10
C VAL A 269 33.69 -27.06 15.48
N ALA A 270 32.57 -27.75 15.25
CA ALA A 270 32.54 -29.08 14.64
C ALA A 270 32.19 -29.04 13.14
N LYS A 271 31.39 -28.07 12.70
CA LYS A 271 31.02 -27.87 11.29
C LYS A 271 30.79 -26.38 11.02
N VAL A 272 31.06 -25.95 9.79
CA VAL A 272 30.88 -24.57 9.32
C VAL A 272 30.10 -24.60 8.01
N ASP A 273 28.96 -23.93 7.97
CA ASP A 273 28.14 -23.77 6.76
C ASP A 273 27.92 -22.27 6.51
N ALA A 274 28.05 -21.83 5.24
CA ALA A 274 27.71 -20.47 4.85
C ALA A 274 26.19 -20.25 4.89
N ILE A 275 25.76 -19.08 5.34
CA ILE A 275 24.34 -18.72 5.30
C ILE A 275 23.97 -18.32 3.86
N THR A 276 22.88 -18.87 3.35
CA THR A 276 22.40 -18.62 1.98
C THR A 276 20.89 -18.39 1.97
N ILE A 277 20.40 -17.70 0.95
CA ILE A 277 18.97 -17.62 0.62
C ILE A 277 18.68 -18.55 -0.57
N LYS A 278 17.62 -19.33 -0.49
CA LYS A 278 17.14 -20.23 -1.54
C LYS A 278 16.22 -19.49 -2.51
N ALA A 279 16.30 -19.85 -3.79
CA ALA A 279 15.38 -19.33 -4.79
C ALA A 279 13.95 -19.83 -4.56
N GLY A 280 12.96 -19.08 -5.04
CA GLY A 280 11.54 -19.45 -4.98
C GLY A 280 10.85 -19.04 -3.67
N GLY A 281 9.79 -19.76 -3.31
CA GLY A 281 9.01 -19.48 -2.09
C GLY A 281 8.25 -18.14 -2.11
N ARG A 282 7.67 -17.80 -0.95
CA ARG A 282 7.02 -16.51 -0.68
C ARG A 282 7.52 -16.00 0.66
N TYR A 283 8.32 -14.94 0.64
CA TYR A 283 8.96 -14.42 1.83
C TYR A 283 7.99 -13.49 2.55
N GLN A 284 7.53 -13.92 3.73
CA GLN A 284 6.68 -13.18 4.63
C GLN A 284 7.48 -12.83 5.88
N ALA A 285 7.27 -11.60 6.39
CA ALA A 285 7.99 -11.12 7.55
C ALA A 285 7.04 -10.62 8.64
N ALA A 286 7.45 -10.85 9.89
CA ALA A 286 6.82 -10.29 11.07
C ALA A 286 7.92 -9.56 11.87
N VAL A 287 7.71 -8.29 12.21
CA VAL A 287 8.73 -7.46 12.87
C VAL A 287 8.43 -7.34 14.36
N HIS A 288 9.43 -7.63 15.20
CA HIS A 288 9.29 -7.52 16.65
C HIS A 288 10.60 -7.11 17.33
N ASN A 289 10.47 -6.69 18.59
CA ASN A 289 11.59 -6.55 19.50
C ASN A 289 11.39 -7.47 20.70
N PHE A 290 12.02 -8.65 20.68
CA PHE A 290 11.95 -9.62 21.78
C PHE A 290 12.87 -9.24 22.96
N PHE A 291 13.95 -8.52 22.69
CA PHE A 291 15.03 -8.27 23.67
C PHE A 291 14.89 -6.93 24.41
N GLY A 292 13.92 -6.10 24.02
CA GLY A 292 13.57 -4.85 24.71
C GLY A 292 14.51 -3.67 24.46
N GLY A 293 15.72 -3.88 23.94
CA GLY A 293 16.64 -2.81 23.57
C GLY A 293 16.17 -2.03 22.33
N THR A 294 16.37 -0.71 22.31
CA THR A 294 15.93 0.17 21.20
C THR A 294 16.54 -0.20 19.84
N GLY A 295 17.74 -0.80 19.84
CA GLY A 295 18.43 -1.27 18.64
C GLY A 295 18.24 -2.75 18.29
N GLN A 296 17.47 -3.51 19.08
CA GLN A 296 17.34 -4.98 18.95
C GLN A 296 16.07 -5.42 18.22
N ARG A 297 15.44 -4.49 17.50
CA ARG A 297 14.27 -4.79 16.68
C ARG A 297 14.71 -5.46 15.38
N ALA A 298 14.09 -6.59 15.05
CA ALA A 298 14.45 -7.41 13.90
C ALA A 298 13.21 -7.91 13.15
N ALA A 299 13.38 -8.22 11.87
CA ALA A 299 12.35 -8.86 11.06
C ALA A 299 12.56 -10.39 11.10
N TYR A 300 11.53 -11.14 11.47
CA TYR A 300 11.53 -12.59 11.39
C TYR A 300 10.86 -13.01 10.10
N VAL A 301 11.49 -13.89 9.33
CA VAL A 301 11.11 -14.16 7.94
C VAL A 301 10.91 -15.65 7.73
N ALA A 302 9.77 -16.02 7.14
CA ALA A 302 9.44 -17.36 6.69
C ALA A 302 9.22 -17.37 5.17
N SER A 303 9.61 -18.44 4.49
CA SER A 303 9.59 -18.49 3.01
C SER A 303 8.93 -19.72 2.40
N GLY A 304 8.71 -20.78 3.20
CA GLY A 304 8.24 -22.09 2.76
C GLY A 304 9.29 -22.96 2.06
N VAL A 305 10.51 -22.45 1.80
CA VAL A 305 11.55 -23.19 1.07
C VAL A 305 12.81 -23.47 1.89
N GLN A 306 13.00 -22.75 3.00
CA GLN A 306 14.15 -22.89 3.91
C GLN A 306 13.75 -22.56 5.34
N ARG A 307 14.69 -22.73 6.28
CA ARG A 307 14.55 -22.29 7.67
C ARG A 307 14.16 -20.82 7.73
N ALA A 308 13.26 -20.50 8.67
CA ALA A 308 13.02 -19.12 9.03
C ALA A 308 14.30 -18.47 9.53
N PHE A 309 14.42 -17.16 9.40
CA PHE A 309 15.57 -16.42 9.86
C PHE A 309 15.16 -15.07 10.44
N GLU A 310 15.95 -14.59 11.39
CA GLU A 310 15.93 -13.20 11.80
C GLU A 310 16.82 -12.38 10.85
N LEU A 311 16.29 -11.28 10.34
CA LEU A 311 16.97 -10.27 9.53
C LEU A 311 17.13 -9.01 10.37
N ARG A 312 18.39 -8.61 10.60
CA ARG A 312 18.75 -7.38 11.29
C ARG A 312 18.92 -6.22 10.29
N GLU A 313 18.88 -4.99 10.79
CA GLU A 313 18.97 -3.78 9.93
C GLU A 313 20.28 -3.71 9.11
N ASP A 314 21.36 -4.30 9.60
CA ASP A 314 22.65 -4.34 8.90
C ASP A 314 22.72 -5.44 7.83
N GLY A 315 21.64 -6.18 7.60
CA GLY A 315 21.57 -7.27 6.63
C GLY A 315 22.08 -8.62 7.16
N TRP A 316 22.47 -8.71 8.43
CA TRP A 316 22.84 -9.99 9.04
C TRP A 316 21.61 -10.90 9.16
N LEU A 317 21.75 -12.13 8.65
CA LEU A 317 20.76 -13.20 8.78
C LEU A 317 21.12 -14.16 9.91
N VAL A 318 20.16 -14.48 10.75
CA VAL A 318 20.28 -15.49 11.80
C VAL A 318 19.24 -16.59 11.58
N PRO A 319 19.60 -17.72 10.96
CA PRO A 319 18.70 -18.85 10.78
C PRO A 319 18.19 -19.39 12.12
N LEU A 320 16.89 -19.60 12.21
CA LEU A 320 16.21 -20.16 13.38
C LEU A 320 16.14 -21.68 13.25
N HIS A 321 16.65 -22.39 14.25
CA HIS A 321 16.66 -23.85 14.29
C HIS A 321 15.43 -24.34 15.03
N ALA A 322 14.26 -24.14 14.40
CA ALA A 322 12.97 -24.43 15.01
C ALA A 322 12.63 -25.93 14.96
N GLN A 323 13.21 -26.65 14.01
CA GLN A 323 13.14 -28.11 13.89
C GLN A 323 14.55 -28.70 13.68
N PRO A 324 14.87 -29.85 14.32
CA PRO A 324 16.20 -30.48 14.17
C PRO A 324 16.52 -30.85 12.72
N ASP A 325 15.53 -31.33 11.98
CA ASP A 325 15.67 -31.73 10.58
C ASP A 325 15.46 -30.52 9.64
N ALA A 326 16.54 -30.03 9.06
CA ALA A 326 16.53 -28.90 8.13
C ALA A 326 15.70 -29.16 6.86
N ALA A 327 15.47 -30.42 6.47
CA ALA A 327 14.64 -30.74 5.31
C ALA A 327 13.14 -30.46 5.56
N LYS A 328 12.72 -30.57 6.82
CA LYS A 328 11.34 -30.32 7.31
C LYS A 328 11.16 -28.92 7.88
N ASP A 329 12.25 -28.26 8.27
CA ASP A 329 12.22 -26.92 8.86
C ASP A 329 12.03 -25.82 7.79
N LYS A 330 10.85 -25.82 7.14
CA LYS A 330 10.49 -24.91 6.05
C LYS A 330 9.15 -24.22 6.34
N PRO A 331 9.08 -23.32 7.33
CA PRO A 331 7.85 -22.65 7.67
C PRO A 331 7.40 -21.71 6.54
N MET A 332 6.10 -21.67 6.30
CA MET A 332 5.44 -20.86 5.25
C MET A 332 4.62 -19.70 5.80
N ALA A 333 4.27 -19.74 7.08
CA ALA A 333 3.49 -18.71 7.76
C ALA A 333 4.20 -18.28 9.04
N ILE A 334 4.04 -17.01 9.40
CA ILE A 334 4.73 -16.39 10.52
C ILE A 334 3.83 -15.40 11.23
N ALA A 335 3.87 -15.39 12.56
CA ALA A 335 3.18 -14.40 13.37
C ALA A 335 3.93 -14.16 14.68
N ILE A 336 3.70 -13.00 15.28
CA ILE A 336 4.16 -12.71 16.63
C ILE A 336 2.93 -12.59 17.51
N HIS A 337 2.93 -13.31 18.63
CA HIS A 337 1.81 -13.28 19.55
C HIS A 337 2.28 -13.52 20.99
N ALA A 338 1.79 -12.72 21.94
CA ALA A 338 2.11 -12.80 23.37
C ALA A 338 3.62 -12.94 23.67
N GLY A 339 4.50 -12.27 22.92
CA GLY A 339 5.95 -12.36 23.12
C GLY A 339 6.59 -13.69 22.66
N HIS A 340 5.89 -14.47 21.84
CA HIS A 340 6.40 -15.68 21.18
C HIS A 340 6.43 -15.48 19.67
N LEU A 341 7.41 -16.10 19.00
CA LEU A 341 7.44 -16.19 17.55
C LEU A 341 6.75 -17.49 17.10
N PHE A 342 5.69 -17.37 16.31
CA PHE A 342 4.95 -18.50 15.75
C PHE A 342 5.40 -18.79 14.31
N LEU A 343 5.59 -20.07 14.02
CA LEU A 343 5.93 -20.58 12.69
C LEU A 343 4.92 -21.66 12.30
N GLY A 344 4.37 -21.54 11.09
CA GLY A 344 3.43 -22.50 10.51
C GLY A 344 4.04 -23.24 9.33
N TYR A 345 3.74 -24.52 9.25
CA TYR A 345 4.28 -25.48 8.31
C TYR A 345 3.17 -26.07 7.44
N GLU A 346 3.57 -26.65 6.32
CA GLU A 346 2.67 -27.40 5.43
C GLU A 346 1.95 -28.51 6.20
N GLY A 347 0.68 -28.76 5.88
CA GLY A 347 -0.16 -29.76 6.55
C GLY A 347 -0.80 -29.27 7.85
N GLY A 348 -0.71 -27.99 8.18
CA GLY A 348 -1.49 -27.38 9.26
C GLY A 348 -0.86 -27.41 10.65
N GLN A 349 0.41 -27.82 10.75
CA GLN A 349 1.17 -27.75 11.99
C GLN A 349 1.67 -26.33 12.22
N TYR A 350 1.57 -25.83 13.45
CA TYR A 350 2.25 -24.61 13.85
C TYR A 350 2.88 -24.77 15.23
N GLN A 351 3.91 -23.99 15.52
CA GLN A 351 4.64 -24.05 16.77
C GLN A 351 5.18 -22.67 17.13
N HIS A 352 5.56 -22.49 18.39
CA HIS A 352 6.13 -21.23 18.84
C HIS A 352 7.45 -21.39 19.59
N SER A 353 8.26 -20.33 19.55
CA SER A 353 9.51 -20.23 20.31
C SER A 353 9.25 -20.18 21.82
N ALA A 354 10.30 -20.18 22.63
CA ALA A 354 10.22 -19.80 24.03
C ALA A 354 9.75 -18.33 24.19
N PRO A 355 9.10 -17.97 25.31
CA PRO A 355 8.67 -16.60 25.59
C PRO A 355 9.88 -15.65 25.64
N GLY A 356 9.79 -14.53 24.92
CA GLY A 356 10.83 -13.49 24.90
C GLY A 356 12.14 -13.88 24.22
N ASN A 357 12.26 -15.11 23.69
CA ASN A 357 13.47 -15.56 23.02
C ASN A 357 13.16 -16.36 21.74
N PRO A 358 13.27 -15.73 20.55
CA PRO A 358 12.95 -16.36 19.27
C PRO A 358 13.99 -17.42 18.82
N HIS A 359 15.12 -17.51 19.52
CA HIS A 359 16.21 -18.43 19.21
C HIS A 359 16.11 -19.77 19.94
N THR A 360 15.13 -19.93 20.84
CA THR A 360 14.97 -21.13 21.65
C THR A 360 13.67 -21.85 21.29
N TRP A 361 13.78 -23.12 20.88
CA TRP A 361 12.66 -23.97 20.45
C TRP A 361 12.60 -25.29 21.23
N SER A 362 12.82 -25.19 22.54
CA SER A 362 12.83 -26.34 23.46
C SER A 362 11.55 -26.40 24.27
N ALA A 363 10.90 -27.56 24.30
CA ALA A 363 9.72 -27.80 25.12
C ALA A 363 9.98 -27.56 26.62
N LEU A 364 11.19 -27.87 27.10
CA LEU A 364 11.60 -27.59 28.48
C LEU A 364 11.57 -26.09 28.82
N LEU A 365 11.82 -25.24 27.81
CA LEU A 365 11.84 -23.78 27.94
C LEU A 365 10.54 -23.14 27.44
N GLY A 366 9.48 -23.95 27.27
CA GLY A 366 8.13 -23.47 26.98
C GLY A 366 7.79 -23.33 25.50
N ALA A 367 8.55 -23.92 24.57
CA ALA A 367 8.11 -24.04 23.17
C ALA A 367 7.06 -25.16 23.04
N GLU A 368 6.00 -24.93 22.26
CA GLU A 368 4.94 -25.91 22.05
C GLU A 368 4.52 -25.98 20.57
N SER A 369 3.95 -27.13 20.17
CA SER A 369 3.44 -27.36 18.83
C SER A 369 1.96 -27.74 18.87
N PHE A 370 1.19 -27.19 17.94
CA PHE A 370 -0.23 -27.39 17.74
C PHE A 370 -0.53 -27.79 16.29
N SER A 371 -1.77 -28.15 16.00
CA SER A 371 -2.22 -28.50 14.65
C SER A 371 -3.69 -28.19 14.45
N ILE A 372 -4.04 -27.75 13.23
CA ILE A 372 -5.43 -27.47 12.86
C ILE A 372 -6.02 -28.50 11.88
N GLY A 373 -5.19 -29.39 11.32
CA GLY A 373 -5.63 -30.46 10.40
C GLY A 373 -5.97 -30.02 8.97
N ASP A 374 -5.66 -28.78 8.59
CA ASP A 374 -5.77 -28.25 7.21
C ASP A 374 -4.67 -27.19 6.98
N GLU A 375 -4.41 -26.81 5.74
CA GLU A 375 -3.35 -25.86 5.40
C GLU A 375 -3.60 -24.47 6.00
N ILE A 376 -2.58 -23.88 6.64
CA ILE A 376 -2.70 -22.55 7.25
C ILE A 376 -2.70 -21.49 6.16
N THR A 377 -3.79 -20.73 6.09
CA THR A 377 -3.97 -19.64 5.12
C THR A 377 -3.65 -18.26 5.69
N ALA A 378 -3.82 -18.08 7.00
CA ALA A 378 -3.46 -16.86 7.71
C ALA A 378 -3.22 -17.12 9.21
N MET A 379 -2.29 -16.35 9.79
CA MET A 379 -2.14 -16.19 11.24
C MET A 379 -2.29 -14.71 11.57
N LEU A 380 -3.37 -14.36 12.28
CA LEU A 380 -3.77 -12.98 12.51
C LEU A 380 -3.80 -12.70 14.01
N PRO A 381 -2.77 -12.04 14.57
CA PRO A 381 -2.84 -11.58 15.95
C PRO A 381 -3.92 -10.49 16.06
N THR A 382 -4.79 -10.61 17.07
CA THR A 382 -5.92 -9.69 17.26
C THR A 382 -5.75 -8.84 18.52
N THR A 383 -6.36 -7.65 18.49
CA THR A 383 -6.48 -6.81 19.68
C THR A 383 -7.40 -7.54 20.67
N GLY A 384 -6.87 -8.02 21.79
CA GLY A 384 -7.60 -8.88 22.72
C GLY A 384 -6.84 -10.11 23.20
N GLY A 385 -5.65 -10.39 22.66
CA GLY A 385 -4.81 -11.49 23.15
C GLY A 385 -5.20 -12.85 22.58
N VAL A 386 -5.81 -12.88 21.39
CA VAL A 386 -6.12 -14.12 20.68
C VAL A 386 -5.39 -14.13 19.35
N LEU A 387 -4.69 -15.22 19.05
CA LEU A 387 -4.13 -15.49 17.74
C LEU A 387 -5.17 -16.26 16.92
N VAL A 388 -5.66 -15.66 15.84
CA VAL A 388 -6.55 -16.34 14.90
C VAL A 388 -5.69 -17.12 13.91
N ILE A 389 -5.95 -18.42 13.79
CA ILE A 389 -5.34 -19.31 12.80
C ILE A 389 -6.44 -19.75 11.84
N ALA A 390 -6.32 -19.37 10.58
CA ALA A 390 -7.30 -19.71 9.56
C ALA A 390 -6.76 -20.77 8.59
N SER A 391 -7.65 -21.61 8.11
CA SER A 391 -7.48 -22.44 6.91
C SER A 391 -8.53 -22.06 5.87
N ALA A 392 -8.53 -22.74 4.72
CA ALA A 392 -9.54 -22.52 3.69
C ALA A 392 -10.96 -22.92 4.13
N ARG A 393 -11.11 -23.79 5.14
CA ARG A 393 -12.40 -24.35 5.58
C ARG A 393 -12.78 -24.01 7.02
N GLN A 394 -11.79 -23.71 7.87
CA GLN A 394 -11.98 -23.59 9.31
C GLN A 394 -11.19 -22.41 9.87
N VAL A 395 -11.62 -21.92 11.03
CA VAL A 395 -10.91 -20.87 11.77
C VAL A 395 -10.81 -21.30 13.23
N PHE A 396 -9.60 -21.25 13.77
CA PHE A 396 -9.28 -21.50 15.17
C PHE A 396 -8.81 -20.22 15.85
N GLY A 397 -9.09 -20.11 17.14
CA GLY A 397 -8.53 -19.10 18.03
C GLY A 397 -7.64 -19.78 19.06
N LEU A 398 -6.39 -19.33 19.16
CA LEU A 398 -5.50 -19.69 20.25
C LEU A 398 -5.61 -18.61 21.34
N TYR A 399 -6.14 -19.01 22.48
CA TYR A 399 -6.35 -18.19 23.66
C TYR A 399 -5.26 -18.50 24.70
N GLY A 400 -4.77 -17.49 25.40
CA GLY A 400 -3.79 -17.67 26.47
C GLY A 400 -2.75 -16.55 26.45
N SER A 401 -1.83 -16.63 27.40
CA SER A 401 -0.74 -15.65 27.57
C SER A 401 0.65 -16.29 27.51
N GLY A 402 0.74 -17.62 27.58
CA GLY A 402 1.97 -18.37 27.42
C GLY A 402 1.80 -19.88 27.50
N SER A 403 2.93 -20.60 27.52
CA SER A 403 3.00 -22.07 27.45
C SER A 403 2.33 -22.87 28.56
N LYS A 404 1.69 -22.21 29.53
CA LYS A 404 0.97 -22.85 30.65
C LYS A 404 -0.54 -22.78 30.52
N ASP A 405 -1.06 -21.87 29.69
CA ASP A 405 -2.49 -21.55 29.61
C ASP A 405 -3.01 -21.50 28.17
N TRP A 406 -2.27 -22.04 27.20
CA TRP A 406 -2.72 -22.11 25.82
C TRP A 406 -3.94 -23.02 25.67
N GLU A 407 -4.97 -22.49 25.02
CA GLU A 407 -6.17 -23.21 24.66
C GLU A 407 -6.55 -22.90 23.21
N GLN A 408 -6.53 -23.93 22.36
CA GLN A 408 -6.98 -23.83 20.98
C GLN A 408 -8.48 -24.17 20.90
N ARG A 409 -9.29 -23.25 20.37
CA ARG A 409 -10.74 -23.44 20.16
C ARG A 409 -11.11 -23.22 18.71
N ALA A 410 -12.05 -24.01 18.20
CA ALA A 410 -12.64 -23.76 16.88
C ALA A 410 -13.62 -22.60 16.96
N LEU A 411 -13.37 -21.53 16.19
CA LEU A 411 -14.28 -20.38 16.05
C LEU A 411 -15.28 -20.62 14.91
N SER A 412 -14.85 -21.37 13.89
CA SER A 412 -15.68 -21.78 12.77
C SER A 412 -15.18 -23.11 12.22
N GLU A 413 -16.08 -24.09 12.14
CA GLU A 413 -15.77 -25.43 11.61
C GLU A 413 -16.14 -25.60 10.13
N SER A 414 -16.82 -24.61 9.54
CA SER A 414 -17.37 -24.71 8.17
C SER A 414 -17.10 -23.51 7.26
N VAL A 415 -16.54 -22.43 7.81
CA VAL A 415 -16.14 -21.23 7.06
C VAL A 415 -14.69 -20.92 7.38
N GLY A 416 -13.86 -20.82 6.34
CA GLY A 416 -12.45 -20.46 6.43
C GLY A 416 -12.14 -19.12 5.78
N ILE A 417 -10.85 -18.81 5.68
CA ILE A 417 -10.32 -17.62 5.02
C ILE A 417 -9.39 -18.05 3.87
N THR A 418 -9.61 -17.49 2.69
CA THR A 418 -8.76 -17.71 1.52
C THR A 418 -7.35 -17.15 1.75
N ALA A 419 -6.32 -17.92 1.41
CA ALA A 419 -4.92 -17.53 1.57
C ALA A 419 -4.62 -16.16 0.91
N GLY A 420 -3.88 -15.31 1.62
CA GLY A 420 -3.51 -13.97 1.16
C GLY A 420 -4.62 -12.91 1.29
N THR A 421 -5.83 -13.27 1.74
CA THR A 421 -6.94 -12.32 1.91
C THR A 421 -7.17 -11.89 3.36
N GLY A 422 -6.67 -12.65 4.35
CA GLY A 422 -6.84 -12.35 5.77
C GLY A 422 -6.03 -11.13 6.23
N GLN A 423 -6.67 -10.21 6.94
CA GLN A 423 -6.08 -8.97 7.42
C GLN A 423 -6.62 -8.61 8.82
N SER A 424 -5.76 -8.21 9.75
CA SER A 424 -6.14 -7.80 11.12
C SER A 424 -6.23 -6.26 11.21
N LEU A 425 -7.41 -5.67 10.96
CA LEU A 425 -7.66 -4.20 11.01
C LEU A 425 -7.96 -3.82 12.48
N PHE A 426 -9.04 -3.10 12.76
CA PHE A 426 -9.71 -3.09 14.06
C PHE A 426 -10.41 -4.41 14.39
N LEU A 427 -10.86 -5.11 13.34
CA LEU A 427 -11.44 -6.44 13.38
C LEU A 427 -10.73 -7.30 12.32
N PRO A 428 -10.49 -8.59 12.56
CA PRO A 428 -9.98 -9.47 11.53
C PRO A 428 -11.02 -9.62 10.42
N VAL A 429 -10.60 -9.38 9.18
CA VAL A 429 -11.43 -9.51 7.98
C VAL A 429 -10.74 -10.43 6.98
N GLY A 430 -11.54 -11.14 6.18
CA GLY A 430 -11.02 -12.04 5.15
C GLY A 430 -12.08 -12.46 4.15
N LEU A 431 -11.64 -13.03 3.04
CA LEU A 431 -12.54 -13.63 2.06
C LEU A 431 -12.82 -15.09 2.42
N SER A 432 -14.09 -15.46 2.43
CA SER A 432 -14.56 -16.84 2.55
C SER A 432 -15.28 -17.28 1.27
N ASP A 433 -15.69 -18.55 1.23
CA ASP A 433 -16.58 -19.11 0.18
C ASP A 433 -17.96 -18.43 0.12
N ARG A 434 -18.39 -17.78 1.20
CA ARG A 434 -19.68 -17.06 1.30
C ARG A 434 -19.56 -15.55 1.10
N GLY A 435 -18.38 -15.04 0.78
CA GLY A 435 -18.10 -13.61 0.60
C GLY A 435 -17.17 -13.08 1.69
N LEU A 436 -17.15 -11.75 1.90
CA LEU A 436 -16.31 -11.15 2.93
C LEU A 436 -16.88 -11.42 4.32
N VAL A 437 -16.01 -11.89 5.20
CA VAL A 437 -16.34 -12.19 6.59
C VAL A 437 -15.47 -11.37 7.52
N ARG A 438 -16.01 -11.06 8.69
CA ARG A 438 -15.32 -10.42 9.79
C ARG A 438 -15.47 -11.28 11.05
N LEU A 439 -14.45 -11.27 11.89
CA LEU A 439 -14.48 -11.89 13.20
C LEU A 439 -14.80 -10.83 14.26
N ASP A 440 -16.01 -10.89 14.79
CA ASP A 440 -16.49 -9.99 15.83
C ASP A 440 -16.33 -10.62 17.21
N ARG A 441 -15.97 -9.83 18.22
CA ARG A 441 -15.99 -10.31 19.62
C ARG A 441 -17.42 -10.34 20.15
N VAL A 442 -17.80 -11.46 20.76
CA VAL A 442 -19.07 -11.67 21.44
C VAL A 442 -18.90 -11.29 22.92
N GLN A 443 -19.67 -10.29 23.37
CA GLN A 443 -19.58 -9.75 24.73
C GLN A 443 -20.00 -10.74 25.83
N GLU A 444 -20.81 -11.75 25.52
CA GLU A 444 -21.42 -12.61 26.55
C GLU A 444 -20.46 -13.67 27.13
N PHE A 445 -19.40 -14.08 26.41
CA PHE A 445 -18.45 -15.10 26.90
C PHE A 445 -16.98 -14.89 26.50
N GLY A 446 -16.63 -13.76 25.89
CA GLY A 446 -15.26 -13.50 25.42
C GLY A 446 -14.87 -14.31 24.18
N ASP A 447 -15.86 -14.80 23.43
CA ASP A 447 -15.67 -15.61 22.22
C ASP A 447 -15.69 -14.77 20.94
N PHE A 448 -15.34 -15.34 19.79
CA PHE A 448 -15.45 -14.70 18.49
C PHE A 448 -16.55 -15.35 17.64
N ALA A 449 -17.38 -14.53 16.99
CA ALA A 449 -18.35 -14.98 16.00
C ALA A 449 -17.94 -14.49 14.61
N LEU A 450 -18.02 -15.38 13.63
CA LEU A 450 -17.74 -15.06 12.23
C LEU A 450 -19.02 -14.56 11.56
N ASN A 451 -19.03 -13.27 11.20
CA ASN A 451 -20.18 -12.58 10.61
C ASN A 451 -19.87 -12.14 9.18
N GLN A 452 -20.91 -11.99 8.35
CA GLN A 452 -20.75 -11.38 7.03
C GLN A 452 -20.46 -9.89 7.17
N LEU A 453 -19.49 -9.40 6.38
CA LEU A 453 -19.16 -7.98 6.35
C LEU A 453 -20.22 -7.16 5.60
N ASP A 454 -20.74 -7.70 4.48
CA ASP A 454 -21.75 -7.08 3.61
C ASP A 454 -23.05 -7.92 3.60
N PRO A 455 -23.88 -7.84 4.66
CA PRO A 455 -25.10 -8.65 4.77
C PRO A 455 -26.17 -8.27 3.72
N ASP A 456 -26.19 -7.01 3.27
CA ASP A 456 -27.12 -6.53 2.24
C ASP A 456 -26.65 -6.83 0.80
N HIS A 457 -25.49 -7.50 0.68
CA HIS A 457 -24.89 -7.92 -0.58
C HIS A 457 -24.70 -6.78 -1.61
N HIS A 458 -24.47 -5.56 -1.13
CA HIS A 458 -24.31 -4.37 -1.98
C HIS A 458 -23.23 -4.56 -3.05
N PHE A 459 -22.17 -5.33 -2.76
CA PHE A 459 -21.08 -5.57 -3.71
C PHE A 459 -20.67 -7.04 -3.81
N LYS A 460 -21.48 -7.97 -3.30
CA LYS A 460 -21.23 -9.42 -3.38
C LYS A 460 -20.99 -9.91 -4.82
N ALA A 461 -21.72 -9.39 -5.80
CA ALA A 461 -21.54 -9.76 -7.21
C ALA A 461 -20.11 -9.48 -7.72
N MET A 462 -19.42 -8.48 -7.17
CA MET A 462 -18.02 -8.20 -7.51
C MET A 462 -17.08 -9.20 -6.84
N ILE A 463 -17.36 -9.57 -5.59
CA ILE A 463 -16.59 -10.58 -4.86
C ILE A 463 -16.66 -11.93 -5.57
N ASP A 464 -17.86 -12.38 -5.94
CA ASP A 464 -18.07 -13.69 -6.56
C ASP A 464 -17.55 -13.74 -8.01
N GLY A 465 -17.47 -12.59 -8.69
CA GLY A 465 -17.08 -12.48 -10.09
C GLY A 465 -15.57 -12.36 -10.36
N MET A 466 -14.72 -12.35 -9.33
CA MET A 466 -13.29 -12.12 -9.46
C MET A 466 -12.45 -13.14 -8.69
N ASP A 467 -11.24 -13.44 -9.18
CA ASP A 467 -10.28 -14.32 -8.52
C ASP A 467 -9.31 -13.50 -7.65
N TRP A 468 -9.43 -13.62 -6.32
CA TRP A 468 -8.71 -12.81 -5.34
C TRP A 468 -7.44 -13.51 -4.85
N ALA A 469 -6.32 -12.78 -4.79
CA ALA A 469 -5.02 -13.36 -4.45
C ALA A 469 -4.28 -12.67 -3.30
N PHE A 470 -4.44 -11.36 -3.15
CA PHE A 470 -3.74 -10.58 -2.14
C PHE A 470 -4.67 -9.58 -1.47
N SER A 471 -4.27 -9.14 -0.30
CA SER A 471 -4.96 -8.11 0.45
C SER A 471 -3.98 -7.23 1.19
N THR A 472 -4.43 -6.04 1.56
CA THR A 472 -3.72 -5.19 2.50
C THR A 472 -4.68 -4.22 3.18
N GLN A 473 -4.14 -3.40 4.06
CA GLN A 473 -4.84 -2.35 4.76
C GLN A 473 -4.18 -1.01 4.48
N ILE A 474 -5.01 0.03 4.49
CA ILE A 474 -4.57 1.42 4.59
C ILE A 474 -5.23 2.01 5.82
N ALA A 475 -4.47 2.07 6.91
CA ALA A 475 -4.95 2.50 8.22
C ALA A 475 -5.43 3.97 8.20
N GLU A 476 -4.72 4.85 7.49
CA GLU A 476 -5.10 6.28 7.37
C GLU A 476 -6.51 6.46 6.78
N LEU A 477 -6.93 5.58 5.88
CA LEU A 477 -8.25 5.62 5.22
C LEU A 477 -9.27 4.65 5.83
N ASN A 478 -8.87 3.87 6.85
CA ASN A 478 -9.64 2.73 7.37
C ASN A 478 -10.16 1.79 6.27
N GLN A 479 -9.27 1.45 5.32
CA GLN A 479 -9.61 0.66 4.15
C GLN A 479 -8.97 -0.73 4.18
N TYR A 480 -9.77 -1.74 3.80
CA TYR A 480 -9.32 -3.06 3.40
C TYR A 480 -9.27 -3.12 1.86
N ARG A 481 -8.10 -3.36 1.29
CA ARG A 481 -7.92 -3.49 -0.17
C ARG A 481 -7.69 -4.94 -0.55
N LEU A 482 -8.46 -5.42 -1.50
CA LEU A 482 -8.42 -6.77 -2.03
C LEU A 482 -7.99 -6.73 -3.50
N PHE A 483 -6.94 -7.46 -3.85
CA PHE A 483 -6.36 -7.48 -5.18
C PHE A 483 -6.69 -8.79 -5.88
N SER A 484 -7.47 -8.69 -6.95
CA SER A 484 -7.67 -9.81 -7.87
C SER A 484 -6.42 -10.11 -8.70
N ARG A 485 -6.37 -11.30 -9.30
CA ARG A 485 -5.37 -11.67 -10.32
C ARG A 485 -5.58 -10.94 -11.64
N GLY A 486 -6.74 -10.30 -11.83
CA GLY A 486 -7.02 -9.44 -12.97
C GLY A 486 -6.54 -8.02 -12.74
N LEU A 487 -7.13 -7.10 -13.50
CA LEU A 487 -6.82 -5.66 -13.41
C LEU A 487 -7.75 -4.90 -12.47
N THR A 488 -8.86 -5.49 -12.03
CA THR A 488 -9.85 -4.84 -11.18
C THR A 488 -9.73 -5.32 -9.75
N HIS A 489 -9.68 -4.40 -8.81
CA HIS A 489 -9.47 -4.64 -7.40
C HIS A 489 -10.57 -3.93 -6.59
N LEU A 490 -10.71 -4.28 -5.32
CA LEU A 490 -11.75 -3.76 -4.43
C LEU A 490 -11.13 -2.99 -3.28
N ALA A 491 -11.63 -1.79 -3.00
CA ALA A 491 -11.33 -1.03 -1.79
C ALA A 491 -12.60 -0.98 -0.93
N VAL A 492 -12.53 -1.51 0.28
CA VAL A 492 -13.63 -1.52 1.24
C VAL A 492 -13.27 -0.60 2.39
N THR A 493 -13.91 0.56 2.44
CA THR A 493 -13.84 1.47 3.58
C THR A 493 -14.79 0.96 4.66
N ILE A 494 -14.30 0.78 5.89
CA ILE A 494 -15.14 0.40 7.03
C ILE A 494 -15.51 1.70 7.78
N LEU A 495 -16.80 1.95 7.96
CA LEU A 495 -17.29 3.10 8.72
C LEU A 495 -17.18 2.88 10.23
N ALA A 496 -17.31 3.95 11.01
CA ALA A 496 -17.22 3.88 12.48
C ALA A 496 -18.32 3.01 13.13
N ASP A 497 -19.47 2.87 12.46
CA ASP A 497 -20.56 1.98 12.85
C ASP A 497 -20.34 0.51 12.43
N GLY A 498 -19.23 0.23 11.74
CA GLY A 498 -18.88 -1.09 11.22
C GLY A 498 -19.48 -1.42 9.84
N SER A 499 -20.24 -0.51 9.23
CA SER A 499 -20.83 -0.69 7.90
C SER A 499 -19.77 -0.57 6.78
N PRO A 500 -19.74 -1.45 5.78
CA PRO A 500 -18.78 -1.35 4.68
C PRO A 500 -19.28 -0.44 3.55
N MET A 501 -18.35 0.28 2.92
CA MET A 501 -18.54 0.91 1.62
C MET A 501 -17.46 0.45 0.67
N ALA A 502 -17.85 -0.15 -0.45
CA ALA A 502 -16.90 -0.66 -1.43
C ALA A 502 -16.84 0.20 -2.69
N THR A 503 -15.64 0.43 -3.19
CA THR A 503 -15.37 0.93 -4.54
C THR A 503 -14.38 0.02 -5.24
N THR A 504 -14.20 0.23 -6.54
CA THR A 504 -13.21 -0.52 -7.32
C THR A 504 -12.06 0.39 -7.74
N PHE A 505 -10.88 -0.20 -7.89
CA PHE A 505 -9.74 0.45 -8.53
C PHE A 505 -9.12 -0.49 -9.55
N GLN A 506 -8.48 0.09 -10.56
CA GLN A 506 -7.93 -0.63 -11.69
C GLN A 506 -6.49 -0.19 -11.91
N TYR A 507 -5.57 -1.14 -11.78
CA TYR A 507 -4.17 -0.93 -12.11
C TYR A 507 -3.87 -1.28 -13.56
N PRO A 508 -2.84 -0.66 -14.18
CA PRO A 508 -2.45 -0.96 -15.55
C PRO A 508 -2.00 -2.41 -15.77
N SER A 509 -1.65 -3.13 -14.70
CA SER A 509 -1.19 -4.51 -14.72
C SER A 509 -1.60 -5.24 -13.44
N ALA A 510 -1.65 -6.57 -13.49
CA ALA A 510 -2.06 -7.40 -12.36
C ALA A 510 -1.05 -7.29 -11.21
N VAL A 511 -1.52 -7.42 -9.97
CA VAL A 511 -0.67 -7.39 -8.78
C VAL A 511 0.00 -8.76 -8.58
N ALA A 512 1.32 -8.74 -8.38
CA ALA A 512 2.15 -9.93 -8.24
C ALA A 512 2.56 -10.23 -6.78
N GLY A 513 2.51 -9.24 -5.89
CA GLY A 513 2.84 -9.38 -4.48
C GLY A 513 2.57 -8.10 -3.71
N VAL A 514 2.28 -8.20 -2.42
CA VAL A 514 1.91 -7.08 -1.54
C VAL A 514 2.51 -7.31 -0.16
N TRP A 515 3.12 -6.28 0.41
CA TRP A 515 3.77 -6.29 1.72
C TRP A 515 3.49 -4.98 2.46
N ARG A 516 3.15 -5.08 3.74
CA ARG A 516 2.81 -3.93 4.58
C ARG A 516 3.77 -3.85 5.76
N TYR A 517 4.16 -2.63 6.07
CA TYR A 517 5.00 -2.29 7.22
C TYR A 517 4.38 -1.12 7.99
N THR A 518 4.43 -1.15 9.31
CA THR A 518 3.69 -0.18 10.16
C THR A 518 4.53 0.48 11.24
N GLU A 519 5.82 0.14 11.40
CA GLU A 519 6.58 0.56 12.58
C GLU A 519 7.11 2.00 12.54
N GLN A 520 7.41 2.54 11.34
CA GLN A 520 7.88 3.92 11.15
C GLN A 520 6.88 4.76 10.35
N GLY A 521 5.60 4.50 10.60
CA GLY A 521 4.52 4.89 9.72
C GLY A 521 4.18 3.76 8.76
N GLU A 522 2.94 3.79 8.28
CA GLU A 522 2.45 2.79 7.34
C GLU A 522 3.13 2.97 5.98
N GLN A 523 3.79 1.91 5.52
CA GLN A 523 4.33 1.79 4.18
C GLN A 523 3.79 0.53 3.55
N LEU A 524 3.25 0.69 2.34
CA LEU A 524 2.75 -0.42 1.55
C LEU A 524 3.63 -0.59 0.32
N PHE A 525 4.22 -1.78 0.17
CA PHE A 525 4.95 -2.18 -1.00
C PHE A 525 4.16 -3.18 -1.82
N PHE A 526 4.23 -3.09 -3.15
CA PHE A 526 3.66 -4.08 -4.03
C PHE A 526 4.42 -4.17 -5.35
N CYS A 527 4.20 -5.25 -6.08
CA CYS A 527 4.76 -5.47 -7.41
C CYS A 527 3.64 -5.70 -8.44
N LEU A 528 3.92 -5.36 -9.70
CA LEU A 528 3.01 -5.57 -10.82
C LEU A 528 3.61 -6.59 -11.80
N SER A 529 2.76 -7.44 -12.37
CA SER A 529 3.14 -8.31 -13.49
C SER A 529 3.56 -7.47 -14.69
N GLY A 530 4.58 -7.93 -15.44
CA GLY A 530 5.13 -7.19 -16.59
C GLY A 530 6.10 -6.05 -16.23
N SER A 531 6.28 -5.75 -14.93
CA SER A 531 7.31 -4.83 -14.42
C SER A 531 8.22 -5.57 -13.43
N GLU A 532 8.88 -6.62 -13.91
CA GLU A 532 9.63 -7.53 -13.05
C GLU A 532 10.74 -6.83 -12.27
N GLY A 533 10.78 -7.07 -10.96
CA GLY A 533 11.75 -6.44 -10.06
C GLY A 533 11.40 -5.02 -9.63
N VAL A 534 10.41 -4.37 -10.24
CA VAL A 534 10.00 -3.02 -9.81
C VAL A 534 9.12 -3.14 -8.57
N VAL A 535 9.53 -2.48 -7.49
CA VAL A 535 8.76 -2.35 -6.26
C VAL A 535 8.08 -0.99 -6.29
N PHE A 536 6.79 -0.96 -6.00
CA PHE A 536 5.99 0.26 -5.92
C PHE A 536 5.55 0.52 -4.49
N THR A 537 5.37 1.79 -4.16
CA THR A 537 4.79 2.26 -2.91
C THR A 537 3.62 3.20 -3.18
N ILE A 538 2.56 3.09 -2.39
CA ILE A 538 1.42 4.01 -2.48
C ILE A 538 1.83 5.35 -1.88
N ASP A 539 1.50 6.44 -2.58
CA ASP A 539 1.74 7.80 -2.07
C ASP A 539 0.53 8.70 -2.35
N LYS A 540 0.06 9.39 -1.32
CA LYS A 540 -1.06 10.33 -1.44
C LYS A 540 -0.72 11.53 -2.32
N GLU A 541 0.55 11.90 -2.40
CA GLU A 541 1.03 12.96 -3.27
C GLU A 541 1.15 12.51 -4.74
N SER A 542 1.09 11.20 -5.00
CA SER A 542 1.20 10.67 -6.36
C SER A 542 -0.08 10.94 -7.15
N ARG A 543 0.13 11.48 -8.35
CA ARG A 543 -0.93 11.92 -9.27
C ARG A 543 -1.14 10.96 -10.43
N SER A 544 -0.43 9.83 -10.40
CA SER A 544 -0.32 8.88 -11.50
C SER A 544 -0.17 7.46 -10.97
N PHE A 545 -0.29 6.49 -11.87
CA PHE A 545 0.13 5.12 -11.65
C PHE A 545 1.54 4.94 -12.24
N ASP A 546 2.57 5.37 -11.51
CA ASP A 546 3.97 5.41 -11.96
C ASP A 546 4.17 6.16 -13.31
N GLY A 547 3.52 7.31 -13.46
CA GLY A 547 3.52 8.12 -14.68
C GLY A 547 2.33 7.89 -15.61
N ALA A 548 1.67 6.73 -15.51
CA ALA A 548 0.44 6.49 -16.27
C ALA A 548 -0.75 7.28 -15.71
N ALA A 549 -1.64 7.71 -16.60
CA ALA A 549 -2.83 8.47 -16.21
C ALA A 549 -3.80 7.62 -15.38
N ILE A 550 -4.32 8.18 -14.30
CA ILE A 550 -5.38 7.56 -13.50
C ILE A 550 -6.72 7.89 -14.17
N SER A 551 -7.31 6.91 -14.83
CA SER A 551 -8.67 7.03 -15.37
C SER A 551 -9.70 6.65 -14.31
N TRP A 552 -10.59 7.57 -13.97
CA TRP A 552 -11.61 7.38 -12.95
C TRP A 552 -13.01 7.59 -13.52
N ARG A 553 -14.01 6.93 -12.92
CA ARG A 553 -15.41 7.12 -13.26
C ARG A 553 -16.35 6.80 -12.11
N ILE A 554 -17.45 7.54 -12.03
CA ILE A 554 -18.56 7.34 -11.09
C ILE A 554 -19.85 7.32 -11.90
N ARG A 555 -20.60 6.22 -11.85
CA ARG A 555 -21.94 6.10 -12.43
C ARG A 555 -22.97 6.08 -11.32
N LEU A 556 -23.83 7.08 -11.27
CA LEU A 556 -24.96 7.16 -10.35
C LEU A 556 -26.17 6.39 -10.92
N PRO A 557 -27.03 5.81 -10.06
CA PRO A 557 -28.27 5.18 -10.48
C PRO A 557 -29.27 6.20 -11.03
N PHE A 558 -30.38 5.70 -11.55
CA PHE A 558 -31.43 6.55 -12.12
C PHE A 558 -32.21 7.27 -11.01
N ALA A 559 -31.90 8.54 -10.81
CA ALA A 559 -32.59 9.40 -9.85
C ALA A 559 -33.92 9.91 -10.42
N HIS A 560 -35.00 9.75 -9.67
CA HIS A 560 -36.34 10.23 -10.03
C HIS A 560 -36.75 11.50 -9.26
N SER A 561 -35.86 12.09 -8.47
CA SER A 561 -36.07 13.31 -7.67
C SER A 561 -37.41 13.31 -6.91
N GLY A 562 -37.67 12.24 -6.16
CA GLY A 562 -38.88 12.09 -5.33
C GLY A 562 -40.19 11.79 -6.07
N SER A 563 -40.21 11.80 -7.41
CA SER A 563 -41.46 11.64 -8.19
C SER A 563 -41.30 10.68 -9.39
N PRO A 564 -41.30 9.35 -9.17
CA PRO A 564 -41.07 8.36 -10.24
C PRO A 564 -42.17 8.36 -11.33
N GLY A 565 -43.39 8.79 -10.99
CA GLY A 565 -44.49 8.88 -11.94
C GLY A 565 -44.51 10.13 -12.83
N VAL A 566 -43.64 11.13 -12.58
CA VAL A 566 -43.70 12.44 -13.25
C VAL A 566 -42.55 12.60 -14.24
N LYS A 567 -42.86 12.92 -15.50
CA LYS A 567 -41.84 13.30 -16.48
C LYS A 567 -41.24 14.67 -16.13
N LYS A 568 -39.93 14.80 -16.28
CA LYS A 568 -39.13 15.98 -15.97
C LYS A 568 -38.32 16.36 -17.19
N THR A 569 -38.30 17.65 -17.55
CA THR A 569 -37.34 18.18 -18.51
C THR A 569 -36.11 18.62 -17.75
N TRP A 570 -34.97 17.98 -17.99
CA TRP A 570 -33.71 18.30 -17.30
C TRP A 570 -33.08 19.55 -17.91
N LEU A 571 -32.49 20.39 -17.06
CA LEU A 571 -31.94 21.69 -17.45
C LEU A 571 -30.45 21.76 -17.20
N THR A 572 -30.03 21.62 -15.95
CA THR A 572 -28.62 21.78 -15.56
C THR A 572 -28.23 20.81 -14.45
N ALA A 573 -26.96 20.39 -14.46
CA ALA A 573 -26.31 19.73 -13.34
C ALA A 573 -25.18 20.60 -12.79
N LEU A 574 -25.07 20.66 -11.47
CA LEU A 574 -23.93 21.24 -10.76
C LEU A 574 -23.28 20.14 -9.94
N VAL A 575 -21.97 19.95 -10.11
CA VAL A 575 -21.20 18.99 -9.32
C VAL A 575 -20.52 19.74 -8.19
N GLU A 576 -20.74 19.30 -6.97
CA GLU A 576 -20.09 19.83 -5.77
C GLU A 576 -18.79 19.07 -5.53
N GLN A 577 -17.70 19.82 -5.36
CA GLN A 577 -16.38 19.23 -5.19
C GLN A 577 -15.46 20.04 -4.27
N THR A 578 -14.33 19.42 -3.98
CA THR A 578 -13.14 20.09 -3.47
C THR A 578 -11.95 19.64 -4.31
N SER A 579 -11.30 20.58 -4.99
CA SER A 579 -10.08 20.34 -5.74
C SER A 579 -9.19 21.59 -5.69
N PRO A 580 -7.89 21.46 -5.38
CA PRO A 580 -6.98 22.60 -5.30
C PRO A 580 -6.68 23.24 -6.68
N ASN A 581 -7.12 22.63 -7.78
CA ASN A 581 -6.98 23.18 -9.14
C ASN A 581 -8.14 22.80 -10.09
N GLN A 582 -8.19 23.47 -11.24
CA GLN A 582 -9.02 23.10 -12.39
C GLN A 582 -8.67 21.68 -12.87
N ALA A 583 -9.64 20.78 -12.76
CA ALA A 583 -9.58 19.43 -13.32
C ALA A 583 -10.65 19.29 -14.43
N PRO A 584 -10.26 18.89 -15.66
CA PRO A 584 -11.22 18.61 -16.70
C PRO A 584 -11.97 17.30 -16.39
N ILE A 585 -13.29 17.37 -16.40
CA ILE A 585 -14.17 16.21 -16.25
C ILE A 585 -15.03 16.00 -17.48
N GLN A 586 -15.37 14.75 -17.72
CA GLN A 586 -16.35 14.34 -18.70
C GLN A 586 -17.62 13.95 -17.96
N VAL A 587 -18.72 14.58 -18.33
CA VAL A 587 -20.04 14.24 -17.80
C VAL A 587 -20.90 13.70 -18.93
N LYS A 588 -21.49 12.53 -18.69
CA LYS A 588 -22.49 11.91 -19.54
C LYS A 588 -23.74 11.67 -18.72
N TRP A 589 -24.90 11.76 -19.34
CA TRP A 589 -26.15 11.36 -18.69
C TRP A 589 -26.96 10.43 -19.58
N SER A 590 -27.82 9.65 -18.94
CA SER A 590 -28.79 8.76 -19.59
C SER A 590 -30.15 9.02 -18.99
N ILE A 591 -31.17 9.04 -19.85
CA ILE A 591 -32.55 9.30 -19.46
C ILE A 591 -33.39 8.02 -19.62
N ASP A 592 -34.30 7.80 -18.67
CA ASP A 592 -35.20 6.63 -18.57
C ASP A 592 -34.50 5.24 -18.41
N HIS A 593 -35.09 4.39 -17.57
CA HIS A 593 -34.59 3.05 -17.21
C HIS A 593 -35.30 1.91 -17.98
N MET A 594 -36.33 2.19 -18.79
CA MET A 594 -37.24 1.16 -19.29
C MET A 594 -36.84 0.56 -20.64
N ILE A 595 -37.13 -0.73 -20.80
CA ILE A 595 -36.74 -1.63 -21.91
C ILE A 595 -37.16 -1.15 -23.32
N ASP A 596 -38.13 -0.24 -23.44
CA ASP A 596 -38.62 0.29 -24.73
C ASP A 596 -38.23 1.75 -25.01
N ALA A 597 -37.38 2.36 -24.19
CA ALA A 597 -36.93 3.74 -24.39
C ALA A 597 -35.59 3.80 -25.13
N HIS A 598 -35.53 4.55 -26.24
CA HIS A 598 -34.29 4.85 -26.93
C HIS A 598 -33.28 5.49 -25.95
N PHE A 599 -32.15 4.83 -25.71
CA PHE A 599 -31.05 5.39 -24.94
C PHE A 599 -30.46 6.58 -25.69
N THR A 600 -30.82 7.80 -25.29
CA THR A 600 -30.12 9.00 -25.75
C THR A 600 -29.11 9.39 -24.68
N SER A 601 -27.83 9.17 -24.95
CA SER A 601 -26.73 9.67 -24.13
C SER A 601 -26.07 10.86 -24.79
N GLN A 602 -25.86 11.95 -24.05
CA GLN A 602 -25.03 13.08 -24.48
C GLN A 602 -23.79 13.19 -23.60
N LYS A 603 -22.72 13.77 -24.15
CA LYS A 603 -21.42 13.96 -23.49
C LYS A 603 -21.07 15.45 -23.53
N VAL A 604 -20.69 16.01 -22.39
CA VAL A 604 -20.16 17.36 -22.27
C VAL A 604 -18.82 17.32 -21.52
N HIS A 605 -17.89 18.17 -21.95
CA HIS A 605 -16.65 18.44 -21.22
C HIS A 605 -16.89 19.62 -20.28
N SER A 606 -16.57 19.47 -19.01
CA SER A 606 -16.69 20.53 -18.00
C SER A 606 -15.38 20.65 -17.21
N ILE A 607 -15.20 21.79 -16.55
CA ILE A 607 -14.06 22.06 -15.68
C ILE A 607 -14.60 22.26 -14.28
N VAL A 608 -13.96 21.60 -13.34
CA VAL A 608 -14.28 21.77 -11.93
C VAL A 608 -13.09 22.44 -11.25
N SER A 609 -13.31 23.60 -10.62
CA SER A 609 -12.37 24.24 -9.70
C SER A 609 -13.10 25.02 -8.62
N GLU A 610 -12.35 25.61 -7.71
CA GLU A 610 -12.84 26.74 -6.93
C GLU A 610 -13.17 27.92 -7.88
N ASP A 611 -14.19 28.70 -7.54
CA ASP A 611 -14.62 29.87 -8.32
C ASP A 611 -13.51 30.94 -8.33
N PRO A 612 -12.98 31.37 -9.50
CA PRO A 612 -11.94 32.39 -9.57
C PRO A 612 -12.37 33.76 -9.02
N SER A 613 -13.68 34.05 -8.95
CA SER A 613 -14.20 35.33 -8.44
C SER A 613 -14.10 35.47 -6.92
N ALA A 614 -13.87 34.36 -6.20
CA ALA A 614 -13.64 34.34 -4.76
C ALA A 614 -12.15 34.42 -4.36
N ALA A 615 -11.23 34.54 -5.34
CA ALA A 615 -9.78 34.50 -5.10
C ALA A 615 -9.21 35.69 -4.29
N TRP A 616 -10.01 36.73 -4.03
CA TRP A 616 -9.58 37.96 -3.33
C TRP A 616 -10.28 38.21 -2.00
N ASP A 617 -11.22 37.34 -1.57
CA ASP A 617 -12.00 37.53 -0.34
C ASP A 617 -12.13 36.23 0.46
N GLN A 618 -11.00 35.55 0.67
CA GLN A 618 -10.91 34.44 1.61
C GLN A 618 -10.95 35.01 3.03
N VAL A 619 -12.10 34.89 3.69
CA VAL A 619 -12.28 35.20 5.11
C VAL A 619 -11.38 34.26 5.92
N ALA A 620 -10.19 34.75 6.26
CA ALA A 620 -9.36 34.15 7.28
C ALA A 620 -10.10 34.26 8.62
N ILE A 621 -10.41 33.11 9.24
CA ILE A 621 -10.82 33.07 10.65
C ILE A 621 -9.59 33.48 11.46
N TRP A 622 -9.53 34.74 11.85
CA TRP A 622 -8.55 35.25 12.81
C TRP A 622 -8.85 34.68 14.21
N ASN A 623 -7.78 34.34 14.96
CA ASN A 623 -7.76 33.86 16.35
C ASN A 623 -8.15 32.39 16.63
N GLN A 624 -7.35 31.43 16.15
CA GLN A 624 -7.04 30.23 16.94
C GLN A 624 -5.53 29.93 16.93
N THR A 625 -4.89 30.11 18.07
CA THR A 625 -3.47 29.85 18.29
C THR A 625 -3.26 28.36 18.51
N GLN A 626 -3.08 27.58 17.43
CA GLN A 626 -2.50 26.23 17.51
C GLN A 626 -1.54 26.02 16.33
N TRP A 627 -0.24 26.04 16.64
CA TRP A 627 0.83 25.69 15.71
C TRP A 627 0.62 24.27 15.17
N ASN A 628 0.80 24.08 13.86
CA ASN A 628 0.88 22.79 13.15
C ASN A 628 -0.40 22.03 12.78
N GLN A 629 -1.59 22.65 12.79
CA GLN A 629 -2.75 22.11 12.05
C GLN A 629 -3.42 23.21 11.22
N PHE A 630 -3.22 23.16 9.89
CA PHE A 630 -4.05 23.90 8.95
C PHE A 630 -5.39 23.18 8.84
N TYR A 631 -6.44 23.72 9.47
CA TYR A 631 -7.81 23.35 9.14
C TYR A 631 -8.15 23.96 7.78
N TRP A 632 -8.20 23.12 6.74
CA TRP A 632 -8.80 23.50 5.46
C TRP A 632 -10.30 23.67 5.67
N SER A 633 -10.76 24.88 5.99
CA SER A 633 -12.11 25.28 5.55
C SER A 633 -11.99 25.75 4.11
N GLY A 634 -11.81 24.80 3.19
CA GLY A 634 -11.92 25.08 1.77
C GLY A 634 -13.33 25.55 1.48
N SER A 635 -13.47 26.65 0.75
CA SER A 635 -14.75 26.99 0.13
C SER A 635 -15.14 25.81 -0.78
N TYR A 636 -16.29 25.17 -0.53
CA TYR A 636 -16.79 24.11 -1.41
C TYR A 636 -16.99 24.71 -2.81
N GLY A 637 -16.25 24.21 -3.79
CA GLY A 637 -16.33 24.66 -5.17
C GLY A 637 -17.45 23.94 -5.91
N TYR A 638 -18.18 24.67 -6.75
CA TYR A 638 -19.07 24.07 -7.74
C TYR A 638 -18.35 23.98 -9.09
N THR A 639 -18.88 23.20 -10.02
CA THR A 639 -18.53 23.35 -11.45
C THR A 639 -18.60 24.83 -11.84
N ASN A 640 -17.53 25.37 -12.42
CA ASN A 640 -17.42 26.79 -12.78
C ASN A 640 -18.55 27.26 -13.72
N ALA A 641 -19.09 26.35 -14.52
CA ALA A 641 -20.27 26.56 -15.33
C ALA A 641 -21.26 25.41 -15.10
N PRO A 642 -22.57 25.70 -14.98
CA PRO A 642 -23.59 24.66 -14.98
C PRO A 642 -23.47 23.77 -16.20
N ILE A 643 -23.55 22.45 -16.01
CA ILE A 643 -23.54 21.50 -17.10
C ILE A 643 -24.94 21.47 -17.69
N ASP A 644 -25.09 21.95 -18.93
CA ASP A 644 -26.37 21.94 -19.63
C ASP A 644 -26.80 20.49 -19.91
N LEU A 645 -27.94 20.11 -19.33
CA LEU A 645 -28.60 18.84 -19.56
C LEU A 645 -29.68 19.00 -20.63
N SER A 646 -29.97 17.91 -21.32
CA SER A 646 -31.07 17.86 -22.28
C SER A 646 -31.86 16.56 -22.16
N GLY A 647 -33.12 16.60 -22.60
CA GLY A 647 -34.03 15.46 -22.61
C GLY A 647 -35.17 15.57 -21.59
N THR A 648 -36.21 14.76 -21.79
CA THR A 648 -37.38 14.71 -20.90
C THR A 648 -37.71 13.26 -20.53
N SER A 649 -37.63 12.92 -19.24
CA SER A 649 -37.78 11.55 -18.73
C SER A 649 -38.31 11.52 -17.30
N ALA A 650 -38.66 10.34 -16.78
CA ALA A 650 -39.06 10.23 -15.37
C ALA A 650 -37.84 10.24 -14.41
N SER A 651 -36.71 9.73 -14.89
CA SER A 651 -35.46 9.62 -14.16
C SER A 651 -34.25 9.89 -15.05
N ILE A 652 -33.13 10.25 -14.41
CA ILE A 652 -31.84 10.51 -15.04
C ILE A 652 -30.73 9.82 -14.25
N SER A 653 -29.75 9.26 -14.97
CA SER A 653 -28.51 8.72 -14.41
C SER A 653 -27.35 9.56 -14.93
N ILE A 654 -26.39 9.87 -14.06
CA ILE A 654 -25.21 10.68 -14.39
C ILE A 654 -23.97 9.81 -14.26
N LEU A 655 -23.10 9.90 -15.26
CA LEU A 655 -21.77 9.32 -15.29
C LEU A 655 -20.76 10.48 -15.34
N MET A 656 -19.87 10.52 -14.36
CA MET A 656 -18.74 11.45 -14.31
C MET A 656 -17.44 10.67 -14.47
N GLY A 657 -16.45 11.24 -15.12
CA GLY A 657 -15.13 10.61 -15.22
C GLY A 657 -14.06 11.53 -15.77
N GLY A 658 -12.82 11.10 -15.64
CA GLY A 658 -11.64 11.84 -16.11
C GLY A 658 -10.45 10.91 -16.27
N ALA A 659 -9.38 11.42 -16.86
CA ALA A 659 -8.10 10.73 -16.95
C ALA A 659 -6.98 11.76 -16.99
N SER A 660 -6.06 11.69 -16.03
CA SER A 660 -4.89 12.57 -15.97
C SER A 660 -3.75 11.89 -15.21
N SER A 661 -2.51 12.21 -15.58
CA SER A 661 -1.29 11.83 -14.86
C SER A 661 -0.72 12.96 -13.99
N SER A 662 -1.29 14.16 -14.06
CA SER A 662 -0.74 15.37 -13.44
C SER A 662 -1.73 16.12 -12.55
N ASP A 663 -3.03 15.88 -12.70
CA ASP A 663 -4.07 16.57 -11.93
C ASP A 663 -3.94 16.24 -10.43
N PRO A 664 -4.17 17.19 -9.52
CA PRO A 664 -4.18 16.92 -8.10
C PRO A 664 -5.38 16.04 -7.70
N ASN A 665 -5.33 15.47 -6.49
CA ASN A 665 -6.47 14.74 -5.92
C ASN A 665 -7.68 15.67 -5.78
N PHE A 666 -8.86 15.12 -5.99
CA PHE A 666 -10.14 15.80 -5.85
C PHE A 666 -11.10 14.96 -5.00
N THR A 667 -12.12 15.62 -4.48
CA THR A 667 -13.26 15.01 -3.80
C THR A 667 -14.55 15.49 -4.44
N ILE A 668 -15.51 14.59 -4.68
CA ILE A 668 -16.86 14.91 -5.16
C ILE A 668 -17.86 14.50 -4.08
N THR A 669 -18.68 15.45 -3.61
CA THR A 669 -19.59 15.27 -2.48
C THR A 669 -21.06 15.22 -2.87
N GLY A 670 -21.44 15.84 -3.99
CA GLY A 670 -22.84 16.02 -4.34
C GLY A 670 -23.08 16.37 -5.81
N VAL A 671 -24.32 16.17 -6.24
CA VAL A 671 -24.82 16.67 -7.53
C VAL A 671 -26.17 17.35 -7.34
N THR A 672 -26.30 18.59 -7.79
CA THR A 672 -27.56 19.33 -7.82
C THR A 672 -28.14 19.28 -9.23
N LEU A 673 -29.40 18.85 -9.34
CA LEU A 673 -30.13 18.75 -10.60
C LEU A 673 -31.28 19.73 -10.68
N ASP A 674 -31.30 20.51 -11.75
CA ASP A 674 -32.41 21.40 -12.05
C ASP A 674 -33.29 20.85 -13.17
N TYR A 675 -34.60 20.95 -12.97
CA TYR A 675 -35.59 20.42 -13.92
C TYR A 675 -36.94 21.15 -13.85
N PHE A 676 -37.69 21.04 -14.94
CA PHE A 676 -39.12 21.37 -14.96
C PHE A 676 -39.95 20.10 -14.80
N ALA A 677 -40.82 20.06 -13.79
CA ALA A 677 -41.84 19.02 -13.69
C ALA A 677 -42.87 19.19 -14.83
N ARG A 678 -43.15 18.12 -15.57
CA ARG A 678 -44.12 18.07 -16.68
C ARG A 678 -45.35 17.26 -16.24
N ARG A 679 -45.93 16.48 -17.16
CA ARG A 679 -47.08 15.63 -16.89
C ARG A 679 -46.69 14.31 -16.21
N ALA A 680 -47.63 13.74 -15.46
CA ALA A 680 -47.57 12.34 -15.07
C ALA A 680 -47.48 11.44 -16.30
N ARG A 681 -46.75 10.32 -16.19
CA ARG A 681 -46.74 9.27 -17.21
C ARG A 681 -48.17 8.76 -17.40
N ARG A 682 -48.58 8.62 -18.67
CA ARG A 682 -49.80 7.88 -19.02
C ARG A 682 -49.39 6.41 -19.12
N GLY A 683 -50.16 5.54 -18.48
CA GLY A 683 -49.97 4.09 -18.53
C GLY A 683 -50.14 3.54 -19.93
#